data_AF-A0A8J8FZT1-F1
#
_entry.id   AF-A0A8J8FZT1-F1
#
_cell.length_a   1.000
_cell.length_b   1.000
_cell.length_c   1.000
_cell.angle_alpha   90.00
_cell.angle_beta   90.00
_cell.angle_gamma   90.00
#
_symmetry.space_group_name_H-M   'P 1'
#
loop_
_entity.id
_entity.type
_entity.pdbx_description
1 polymer ?
#
loop_
_entity_poly.entity_id
_entity_poly.type
_entity_poly.pdbx_seq_one_letter_code
_entity_poly.pdbx_strand_id
1 'polypeptide(L)'
;MDHKLTMTLEMLAIYLAEKQGLTTEYKGINYGHSVSIVKNTVLFQDPESLFARMRTFSPTLIHSLIRNKHLIQAPFKENKLAYIGKEFLPIFYYSNVKDEIEYKRSETRSVLEFLNEKGSSTRQKIMEQFKLTKEQVMEVLTELRNNFQIFMFYDGTRWTIYSSDILLDSNPISKASAVTELVYQTIKSYGPITVPQIMHMLEMSGGRISTSIIELYENKKIIRGYFVENSSYEAFIAADELQYMTEYIEKYTPEEKKELMIIPSSDFVARYWSSADFTVLEETEKELVLISGKPVCTFDYKVIGDNLHVINLRKTSEYSNYEDEIRIKIQEFAENKGKMLVFPKLESEEIETQSKEFARVLSQRGYSARTSGLVYHLSKFAKKEVSKRLVTYDDVFPLLLHFQFMSTQKQSSSKNGLRNSITSLAIPLSLPSIKLRVSLGKEHLTNEMVIEKQLALGKFGGFTRGYVSSEYYLVYSKLSPTRHLGVLEEKAVGIIKRKGKINFKQLKEEMSLSERVLLATLQRLEIAHEIIQTKSVSNQIIWLPVSDFLKNINAKNVETQREAWIEVVHRMLSSNLPLTISQIANITGLSNTQVEVYLKELIASRGVRSGKYIEDVNEIQFTVKEVEELIAGYILQKEESSSKIKEASSSIYLPRNDPIITLYRTYLLKRFKLRSLFLRSLPTDFAELILINGLPAAALHFKKQENIEFVNNIEILPEYADSHSIMLLFSAIQNYLNKTKEEGKRQLRIKQINGIPLYSEAGRKFLTLMKDMQVDFLIQP
;
A
#
# COMPACT_ATOMS: atom_id res chain seq x y z
N MET A 1 6.14 -15.56 -40.39
CA MET A 1 5.92 -14.14 -40.74
C MET A 1 6.16 -13.36 -39.47
N ASP A 2 7.40 -12.89 -39.28
CA ASP A 2 7.92 -12.35 -38.01
C ASP A 2 8.07 -10.82 -38.05
N HIS A 3 7.04 -10.12 -38.52
CA HIS A 3 6.94 -8.69 -38.23
C HIS A 3 6.43 -8.56 -36.79
N LYS A 4 7.32 -8.20 -35.86
CA LYS A 4 6.94 -7.82 -34.49
C LYS A 4 6.02 -6.61 -34.58
N LEU A 5 4.74 -6.84 -34.38
CA LEU A 5 3.71 -5.81 -34.38
C LEU A 5 3.71 -5.15 -33.00
N THR A 6 4.55 -4.13 -32.83
CA THR A 6 4.80 -3.42 -31.57
C THR A 6 4.58 -1.92 -31.73
N MET A 7 3.89 -1.30 -30.77
CA MET A 7 3.69 0.15 -30.69
C MET A 7 4.53 0.78 -29.57
N THR A 8 5.00 2.01 -29.79
CA THR A 8 5.52 2.85 -28.71
C THR A 8 4.37 3.27 -27.77
N LEU A 9 4.68 3.76 -26.58
CA LEU A 9 3.66 4.25 -25.64
C LEU A 9 2.88 5.46 -26.17
N GLU A 10 3.57 6.35 -26.88
CA GLU A 10 2.95 7.52 -27.52
C GLU A 10 1.97 7.09 -28.61
N MET A 11 2.39 6.13 -29.43
CA MET A 11 1.58 5.58 -30.49
C MET A 11 0.34 4.85 -29.96
N LEU A 12 0.50 4.04 -28.91
CA LEU A 12 -0.61 3.39 -28.20
C LEU A 12 -1.60 4.42 -27.65
N ALA A 13 -1.10 5.52 -27.12
CA ALA A 13 -1.92 6.59 -26.58
C ALA A 13 -2.81 7.26 -27.62
N ILE A 14 -2.24 7.59 -28.78
CA ILE A 14 -3.00 8.20 -29.88
C ILE A 14 -3.97 7.17 -30.47
N TYR A 15 -3.54 5.92 -30.66
CA TYR A 15 -4.37 4.83 -31.14
C TYR A 15 -5.63 4.62 -30.28
N LEU A 16 -5.46 4.57 -28.95
CA LEU A 16 -6.58 4.42 -28.02
C LEU A 16 -7.47 5.66 -28.01
N ALA A 17 -6.89 6.86 -28.13
CA ALA A 17 -7.66 8.09 -28.18
C ALA A 17 -8.54 8.17 -29.44
N GLU A 18 -8.01 7.81 -30.61
CA GLU A 18 -8.80 7.74 -31.85
C GLU A 18 -9.88 6.66 -31.75
N LYS A 19 -9.51 5.46 -31.32
CA LYS A 19 -10.43 4.33 -31.18
C LYS A 19 -11.59 4.63 -30.22
N GLN A 20 -11.34 5.43 -29.19
CA GLN A 20 -12.33 5.84 -28.21
C GLN A 20 -13.04 7.16 -28.57
N GLY A 21 -12.79 7.72 -29.76
CA GLY A 21 -13.41 8.94 -30.26
C GLY A 21 -13.04 10.20 -29.46
N LEU A 22 -11.85 10.22 -28.86
CA LEU A 22 -11.34 11.36 -28.08
C LEU A 22 -10.66 12.42 -28.95
N THR A 23 -10.16 12.05 -30.13
CA THR A 23 -9.46 12.97 -31.08
C THR A 23 -10.31 13.36 -32.29
N THR A 24 -11.44 12.69 -32.53
CA THR A 24 -12.28 12.99 -33.69
C THR A 24 -13.13 14.24 -33.43
N GLU A 25 -12.75 15.38 -34.02
CA GLU A 25 -13.55 16.62 -33.95
C GLU A 25 -14.89 16.47 -34.68
N TYR A 26 -15.95 16.09 -33.97
CA TYR A 26 -17.31 16.19 -34.49
C TYR A 26 -17.85 17.61 -34.33
N LYS A 27 -18.11 18.30 -35.47
CA LYS A 27 -18.76 19.63 -35.46
C LYS A 27 -20.26 19.50 -35.18
N GLY A 28 -20.70 19.94 -33.99
CA GLY A 28 -22.12 20.12 -33.60
C GLY A 28 -22.71 19.06 -32.67
N ILE A 29 -23.87 19.36 -32.05
CA ILE A 29 -24.67 18.43 -31.24
C ILE A 29 -25.38 17.44 -32.19
N ASN A 30 -24.68 16.42 -32.68
CA ASN A 30 -25.30 15.39 -33.50
C ASN A 30 -25.70 14.18 -32.63
N TYR A 31 -27.01 14.03 -32.41
CA TYR A 31 -27.60 12.89 -31.69
C TYR A 31 -27.08 11.53 -32.21
N GLY A 32 -26.92 11.39 -33.53
CA GLY A 32 -26.42 10.16 -34.15
C GLY A 32 -24.97 9.83 -33.75
N HIS A 33 -24.12 10.84 -33.59
CA HIS A 33 -22.73 10.64 -33.14
C HIS A 33 -22.69 10.18 -31.68
N SER A 34 -23.52 10.78 -30.82
CA SER A 34 -23.60 10.34 -29.42
C SER A 34 -24.05 8.89 -29.30
N VAL A 35 -24.98 8.44 -30.15
CA VAL A 35 -25.34 7.02 -30.24
C VAL A 35 -24.14 6.17 -30.69
N SER A 36 -23.34 6.64 -31.64
CA SER A 36 -22.12 5.93 -32.07
C SER A 36 -21.07 5.84 -30.96
N ILE A 37 -20.86 6.92 -30.21
CA ILE A 37 -19.92 6.93 -29.09
C ILE A 37 -20.37 5.93 -28.02
N VAL A 38 -21.65 5.97 -27.63
CA VAL A 38 -22.24 5.06 -26.64
C VAL A 38 -22.12 3.59 -27.07
N LYS A 39 -22.20 3.30 -28.38
CA LYS A 39 -21.96 1.96 -28.92
C LYS A 39 -20.52 1.50 -28.83
N ASN A 40 -19.57 2.42 -28.83
CA ASN A 40 -18.14 2.13 -28.78
C ASN A 40 -17.58 2.19 -27.35
N THR A 41 -18.32 2.79 -26.39
CA THR A 41 -17.94 2.83 -24.98
C THR A 41 -18.75 1.80 -24.19
N VAL A 42 -18.08 0.73 -23.77
CA VAL A 42 -18.71 -0.39 -23.02
C VAL A 42 -19.47 0.09 -21.78
N LEU A 43 -18.89 1.02 -21.01
CA LEU A 43 -19.46 1.57 -19.78
C LEU A 43 -18.82 2.93 -19.48
N PHE A 44 -19.62 3.88 -18.99
CA PHE A 44 -19.10 5.08 -18.31
C PHE A 44 -19.93 5.40 -17.07
N GLN A 45 -19.31 5.91 -16.01
CA GLN A 45 -20.00 6.22 -14.75
C GLN A 45 -20.48 7.67 -14.73
N ASP A 46 -19.65 8.59 -15.22
CA ASP A 46 -19.95 10.01 -15.23
C ASP A 46 -20.38 10.49 -16.63
N PRO A 47 -21.46 11.27 -16.76
CA PRO A 47 -21.82 11.97 -17.99
C PRO A 47 -20.63 12.66 -18.68
N GLU A 48 -19.70 13.18 -17.88
CA GLU A 48 -18.47 13.85 -18.30
C GLU A 48 -17.58 12.98 -19.21
N SER A 49 -17.61 11.65 -19.08
CA SER A 49 -16.94 10.75 -20.01
C SER A 49 -17.48 10.91 -21.43
N LEU A 50 -18.80 11.05 -21.59
CA LEU A 50 -19.40 11.32 -22.89
C LEU A 50 -19.02 12.74 -23.37
N PHE A 51 -18.86 13.71 -22.46
CA PHE A 51 -18.53 15.09 -22.83
C PHE A 51 -17.12 15.21 -23.36
N ALA A 52 -16.17 14.45 -22.80
CA ALA A 52 -14.80 14.43 -23.29
C ALA A 52 -14.68 13.96 -24.75
N ARG A 53 -15.70 13.28 -25.28
CA ARG A 53 -15.80 12.78 -26.66
C ARG A 53 -16.67 13.68 -27.56
N MET A 54 -17.10 14.84 -27.07
CA MET A 54 -18.03 15.74 -27.76
C MET A 54 -17.58 17.20 -27.70
N ARG A 55 -17.67 17.92 -28.81
CA ARG A 55 -17.30 19.35 -28.88
C ARG A 55 -18.29 20.28 -28.16
N THR A 56 -19.59 19.97 -28.25
CA THR A 56 -20.67 20.76 -27.64
C THR A 56 -21.59 19.81 -26.89
N PHE A 57 -21.66 19.96 -25.57
CA PHE A 57 -22.54 19.18 -24.72
C PHE A 57 -23.85 19.93 -24.45
N SER A 58 -24.94 19.17 -24.32
CA SER A 58 -26.18 19.66 -23.73
C SER A 58 -26.74 18.60 -22.77
N PRO A 59 -27.09 18.92 -21.51
CA PRO A 59 -27.79 18.01 -20.63
C PRO A 59 -29.04 17.39 -21.25
N THR A 60 -29.71 18.12 -22.14
CA THR A 60 -30.89 17.64 -22.88
C THR A 60 -30.58 16.46 -23.81
N LEU A 61 -29.32 16.30 -24.25
CA LEU A 61 -28.88 15.20 -25.08
C LEU A 61 -28.86 13.88 -24.31
N ILE A 62 -28.30 13.84 -23.10
CA ILE A 62 -28.33 12.64 -22.25
C ILE A 62 -29.76 12.25 -21.95
N HIS A 63 -30.60 13.22 -21.56
CA HIS A 63 -32.02 12.96 -21.36
C HIS A 63 -32.69 12.43 -22.63
N SER A 64 -32.30 12.91 -23.82
CA SER A 64 -32.82 12.40 -25.09
C SER A 64 -32.33 10.98 -25.40
N LEU A 65 -31.08 10.64 -25.10
CA LEU A 65 -30.53 9.29 -25.26
C LEU A 65 -31.22 8.29 -24.32
N ILE A 66 -31.45 8.68 -23.06
CA ILE A 66 -32.17 7.88 -22.05
C ILE A 66 -33.64 7.75 -22.44
N ARG A 67 -34.32 8.85 -22.77
CA ARG A 67 -35.74 8.86 -23.17
C ARG A 67 -36.01 7.96 -24.36
N ASN A 68 -35.13 7.99 -25.36
CA ASN A 68 -35.22 7.15 -26.55
C ASN A 68 -34.59 5.76 -26.36
N LYS A 69 -34.17 5.42 -25.13
CA LYS A 69 -33.62 4.10 -24.76
C LYS A 69 -32.37 3.70 -25.55
N HIS A 70 -31.58 4.64 -26.05
CA HIS A 70 -30.25 4.36 -26.58
C HIS A 70 -29.21 4.21 -25.47
N LEU A 71 -29.46 4.85 -24.33
CA LEU A 71 -28.63 4.80 -23.14
C LEU A 71 -29.45 4.27 -21.97
N ILE A 72 -28.89 3.31 -21.24
CA ILE A 72 -29.49 2.73 -20.03
C ILE A 72 -28.69 3.20 -18.83
N GLN A 73 -29.38 3.75 -17.82
CA GLN A 73 -28.77 4.15 -16.56
C GLN A 73 -29.17 3.16 -15.46
N ALA A 74 -28.21 2.46 -14.85
CA ALA A 74 -28.48 1.51 -13.77
C ALA A 74 -27.27 1.36 -12.83
N PRO A 75 -27.44 0.77 -11.64
CA PRO A 75 -26.37 0.60 -10.65
C PRO A 75 -25.43 -0.57 -10.99
N PHE A 76 -24.88 -0.61 -12.21
CA PHE A 76 -24.08 -1.73 -12.73
C PHE A 76 -22.79 -2.03 -11.95
N LYS A 77 -22.29 -1.08 -11.15
CA LYS A 77 -20.96 -1.15 -10.53
C LYS A 77 -21.00 -0.60 -9.10
N GLU A 78 -20.73 -1.43 -8.09
CA GLU A 78 -20.73 -1.05 -6.65
C GLU A 78 -21.99 -0.29 -6.17
N ASN A 79 -23.16 -0.55 -6.77
CA ASN A 79 -24.38 0.25 -6.58
C ASN A 79 -24.28 1.74 -7.01
N LYS A 80 -23.21 2.15 -7.71
CA LYS A 80 -23.07 3.46 -8.34
C LYS A 80 -23.79 3.45 -9.69
N LEU A 81 -24.51 4.54 -9.98
CA LEU A 81 -25.16 4.71 -11.27
C LEU A 81 -24.10 4.78 -12.37
N ALA A 82 -24.31 4.02 -13.43
CA ALA A 82 -23.49 4.04 -14.62
C ALA A 82 -24.37 3.94 -15.85
N TYR A 83 -23.78 4.23 -17.01
CA TYR A 83 -24.45 4.29 -18.29
C TYR A 83 -23.85 3.28 -19.25
N ILE A 84 -24.71 2.55 -19.95
CA ILE A 84 -24.35 1.63 -21.03
C ILE A 84 -25.23 1.87 -22.24
N GLY A 85 -24.71 1.55 -23.43
CA GLY A 85 -25.55 1.41 -24.62
C GLY A 85 -26.57 0.30 -24.45
N LYS A 86 -27.76 0.47 -25.04
CA LYS A 86 -28.84 -0.52 -24.94
C LYS A 86 -28.41 -1.91 -25.43
N GLU A 87 -27.59 -1.98 -26.46
CA GLU A 87 -27.03 -3.22 -27.00
C GLU A 87 -26.19 -4.02 -25.98
N PHE A 88 -25.59 -3.36 -25.00
CA PHE A 88 -24.84 -4.03 -23.93
C PHE A 88 -25.72 -4.47 -22.75
N LEU A 89 -27.01 -4.09 -22.73
CA LEU A 89 -27.91 -4.37 -21.63
C LEU A 89 -28.00 -5.87 -21.28
N PRO A 90 -28.14 -6.80 -22.24
CA PRO A 90 -28.17 -8.22 -21.91
C PRO A 90 -26.88 -8.68 -21.23
N ILE A 91 -25.73 -8.27 -21.75
CA ILE A 91 -24.41 -8.63 -21.21
C ILE A 91 -24.29 -8.19 -19.75
N PHE A 92 -24.58 -6.92 -19.46
CA PHE A 92 -24.50 -6.38 -18.11
C PHE A 92 -25.55 -6.93 -17.16
N TYR A 93 -26.77 -7.19 -17.65
CA TYR A 93 -27.82 -7.80 -16.85
C TYR A 93 -27.43 -9.20 -16.41
N TYR A 94 -27.11 -10.09 -17.35
CA TYR A 94 -26.81 -11.49 -17.06
C TYR A 94 -25.47 -11.66 -16.31
N SER A 95 -24.52 -10.73 -16.45
CA SER A 95 -23.27 -10.76 -15.66
C SER A 95 -23.47 -10.37 -14.19
N ASN A 96 -24.47 -9.55 -13.87
CA ASN A 96 -24.65 -8.96 -12.53
C ASN A 96 -25.88 -9.47 -11.77
N VAL A 97 -26.87 -10.07 -12.44
CA VAL A 97 -28.06 -10.59 -11.78
C VAL A 97 -27.70 -11.75 -10.82
N LYS A 98 -28.36 -11.76 -9.66
CA LYS A 98 -28.23 -12.84 -8.67
C LYS A 98 -29.10 -14.01 -9.09
N ASP A 99 -28.61 -15.21 -8.84
CA ASP A 99 -29.32 -16.44 -9.21
C ASP A 99 -30.58 -16.63 -8.34
N GLU A 100 -30.52 -16.17 -7.08
CA GLU A 100 -31.65 -16.11 -6.15
C GLU A 100 -31.73 -14.72 -5.51
N ILE A 101 -32.94 -14.15 -5.47
CA ILE A 101 -33.21 -12.84 -4.88
C ILE A 101 -34.20 -13.01 -3.72
N GLU A 102 -33.73 -12.79 -2.50
CA GLU A 102 -34.60 -12.66 -1.33
C GLU A 102 -35.04 -11.19 -1.18
N TYR A 103 -36.32 -10.94 -1.38
CA TYR A 103 -36.90 -9.61 -1.15
C TYR A 103 -37.14 -9.38 0.34
N LYS A 104 -36.69 -8.23 0.84
CA LYS A 104 -36.88 -7.82 2.23
C LYS A 104 -38.34 -7.54 2.58
N ARG A 105 -39.17 -7.25 1.58
CA ARG A 105 -40.58 -6.85 1.74
C ARG A 105 -41.46 -7.71 0.86
N SER A 106 -42.63 -8.07 1.38
CA SER A 106 -43.63 -8.82 0.63
C SER A 106 -44.19 -8.03 -0.56
N GLU A 107 -44.30 -6.71 -0.43
CA GLU A 107 -44.83 -5.81 -1.46
C GLU A 107 -43.88 -5.68 -2.64
N THR A 108 -42.57 -5.88 -2.44
CA THR A 108 -41.56 -5.78 -3.52
C THR A 108 -41.87 -6.75 -4.65
N ARG A 109 -42.26 -7.99 -4.29
CA ARG A 109 -42.63 -9.02 -5.28
C ARG A 109 -43.91 -8.65 -6.03
N SER A 110 -44.95 -8.20 -5.33
CA SER A 110 -46.21 -7.81 -5.96
C SER A 110 -46.06 -6.60 -6.89
N VAL A 111 -45.19 -5.64 -6.55
CA VAL A 111 -44.87 -4.51 -7.43
C VAL A 111 -44.15 -4.98 -8.70
N LEU A 112 -43.22 -5.95 -8.59
CA LEU A 112 -42.54 -6.53 -9.75
C LEU A 112 -43.52 -7.27 -10.68
N GLU A 113 -44.40 -8.11 -10.11
CA GLU A 113 -45.44 -8.83 -10.85
C GLU A 113 -46.36 -7.85 -11.61
N PHE A 114 -46.78 -6.77 -10.95
CA PHE A 114 -47.55 -5.70 -11.59
C PHE A 114 -46.80 -4.99 -12.72
N LEU A 115 -45.49 -4.75 -12.58
CA LEU A 115 -44.68 -4.15 -13.64
C LEU A 115 -44.52 -5.09 -14.84
N ASN A 116 -44.35 -6.40 -14.60
CA ASN A 116 -44.30 -7.43 -15.63
C ASN A 116 -45.62 -7.50 -16.42
N GLU A 117 -46.76 -7.44 -15.74
CA GLU A 117 -48.08 -7.46 -16.39
C GLU A 117 -48.37 -6.19 -17.19
N LYS A 118 -48.05 -5.01 -16.65
CA LYS A 118 -48.39 -3.71 -17.27
C LYS A 118 -47.38 -3.22 -18.28
N GLY A 119 -46.21 -3.82 -18.34
CA GLY A 119 -45.12 -3.35 -19.17
C GLY A 119 -44.34 -2.19 -18.53
N SER A 120 -45.06 -1.14 -18.12
CA SER A 120 -44.45 -0.01 -17.44
C SER A 120 -45.43 0.71 -16.53
N SER A 121 -44.89 1.43 -15.55
CA SER A 121 -45.71 2.25 -14.66
C SER A 121 -44.97 3.50 -14.20
N THR A 122 -45.65 4.33 -13.41
CA THR A 122 -45.07 5.51 -12.74
C THR A 122 -45.11 5.30 -11.24
N ARG A 123 -44.25 6.04 -10.51
CA ARG A 123 -44.24 5.99 -9.03
C ARG A 123 -45.63 6.25 -8.44
N GLN A 124 -46.36 7.24 -8.98
CA GLN A 124 -47.69 7.60 -8.50
C GLN A 124 -48.70 6.44 -8.68
N LYS A 125 -48.71 5.79 -9.84
CA LYS A 125 -49.59 4.64 -10.08
C LYS A 125 -49.29 3.47 -9.14
N ILE A 126 -48.01 3.24 -8.82
CA ILE A 126 -47.61 2.21 -7.84
C ILE A 126 -48.10 2.59 -6.43
N MET A 127 -47.95 3.85 -6.03
CA MET A 127 -48.48 4.34 -4.75
C MET A 127 -49.99 4.14 -4.63
N GLU A 128 -50.73 4.52 -5.67
CA GLU A 128 -52.19 4.39 -5.73
C GLU A 128 -52.65 2.93 -5.70
N GLN A 129 -52.01 2.06 -6.49
CA GLN A 129 -52.37 0.65 -6.62
C GLN A 129 -52.12 -0.15 -5.34
N PHE A 130 -50.95 0.05 -4.71
CA PHE A 130 -50.52 -0.72 -3.54
C PHE A 130 -50.76 -0.01 -2.21
N LYS A 131 -51.34 1.20 -2.24
CA LYS A 131 -51.58 2.06 -1.07
C LYS A 131 -50.32 2.31 -0.24
N LEU A 132 -49.18 2.45 -0.92
CA LEU A 132 -47.87 2.68 -0.31
C LEU A 132 -47.54 4.17 -0.23
N THR A 133 -46.79 4.57 0.81
CA THR A 133 -46.23 5.92 0.88
C THR A 133 -45.13 6.11 -0.16
N LYS A 134 -44.78 7.38 -0.42
CA LYS A 134 -43.70 7.73 -1.37
C LYS A 134 -42.38 7.08 -0.96
N GLU A 135 -42.07 7.09 0.33
CA GLU A 135 -40.86 6.51 0.92
C GLU A 135 -40.85 5.00 0.72
N GLN A 136 -41.96 4.31 1.03
CA GLN A 136 -42.08 2.88 0.86
C GLN A 136 -41.92 2.44 -0.60
N VAL A 137 -42.53 3.17 -1.54
CA VAL A 137 -42.35 2.89 -2.98
C VAL A 137 -40.90 3.11 -3.39
N MET A 138 -40.23 4.16 -2.92
CA MET A 138 -38.82 4.38 -3.24
C MET A 138 -37.91 3.27 -2.68
N GLU A 139 -38.21 2.73 -1.50
CA GLU A 139 -37.49 1.59 -0.93
C GLU A 139 -37.69 0.32 -1.78
N VAL A 140 -38.94 0.02 -2.18
CA VAL A 140 -39.27 -1.10 -3.08
C VAL A 140 -38.55 -0.95 -4.42
N LEU A 141 -38.63 0.23 -5.06
CA LEU A 141 -37.98 0.49 -6.33
C LEU A 141 -36.45 0.44 -6.23
N THR A 142 -35.88 0.91 -5.12
CA THR A 142 -34.42 0.81 -4.89
C THR A 142 -34.00 -0.64 -4.74
N GLU A 143 -34.77 -1.46 -4.02
CA GLU A 143 -34.53 -2.89 -3.89
C GLU A 143 -34.61 -3.61 -5.24
N LEU A 144 -35.66 -3.37 -6.03
CA LEU A 144 -35.79 -3.95 -7.37
C LEU A 144 -34.66 -3.51 -8.31
N ARG A 145 -34.31 -2.23 -8.29
CA ARG A 145 -33.26 -1.65 -9.14
C ARG A 145 -31.88 -2.22 -8.79
N ASN A 146 -31.56 -2.37 -7.50
CA ASN A 146 -30.28 -2.92 -7.05
C ASN A 146 -30.14 -4.43 -7.37
N ASN A 147 -31.25 -5.12 -7.60
CA ASN A 147 -31.27 -6.51 -8.07
C ASN A 147 -31.52 -6.62 -9.59
N PHE A 148 -31.39 -5.51 -10.33
CA PHE A 148 -31.58 -5.40 -11.78
C PHE A 148 -32.96 -5.85 -12.31
N GLN A 149 -33.97 -5.93 -11.45
CA GLN A 149 -35.33 -6.37 -11.85
C GLN A 149 -36.13 -5.29 -12.58
N ILE A 150 -35.71 -4.03 -12.43
CA ILE A 150 -36.35 -2.88 -13.08
C ILE A 150 -35.32 -1.88 -13.59
N PHE A 151 -35.74 -1.08 -14.57
CA PHE A 151 -35.01 0.09 -15.05
C PHE A 151 -35.92 1.33 -15.01
N MET A 152 -35.34 2.46 -14.64
CA MET A 152 -36.07 3.71 -14.44
C MET A 152 -35.58 4.78 -15.41
N PHE A 153 -36.50 5.43 -16.12
CA PHE A 153 -36.20 6.45 -17.13
C PHE A 153 -36.93 7.75 -16.76
N TYR A 154 -36.18 8.85 -16.71
CA TYR A 154 -36.75 10.18 -16.49
C TYR A 154 -36.85 10.93 -17.82
N ASP A 155 -38.06 11.32 -18.20
CA ASP A 155 -38.33 12.03 -19.46
C ASP A 155 -38.25 13.57 -19.34
N GLY A 156 -37.83 14.08 -18.18
CA GLY A 156 -37.85 15.50 -17.84
C GLY A 156 -39.07 15.94 -17.03
N THR A 157 -40.11 15.11 -16.96
CA THR A 157 -41.33 15.40 -16.20
C THR A 157 -41.67 14.30 -15.20
N ARG A 158 -41.51 13.04 -15.58
CA ARG A 158 -41.89 11.88 -14.77
C ARG A 158 -40.91 10.73 -14.92
N TRP A 159 -40.85 9.90 -13.87
CA TRP A 159 -40.13 8.63 -13.90
C TRP A 159 -41.05 7.53 -14.44
N THR A 160 -40.62 6.88 -15.51
CA THR A 160 -41.23 5.68 -16.05
C THR A 160 -40.40 4.47 -15.65
N ILE A 161 -41.05 3.45 -15.11
CA ILE A 161 -40.43 2.26 -14.54
C ILE A 161 -40.81 1.07 -15.41
N TYR A 162 -39.81 0.34 -15.92
CA TYR A 162 -39.98 -0.86 -16.74
C TYR A 162 -39.40 -2.05 -15.98
N SER A 163 -40.00 -3.23 -16.14
CA SER A 163 -39.31 -4.45 -15.73
C SER A 163 -38.19 -4.80 -16.70
N SER A 164 -37.20 -5.56 -16.22
CA SER A 164 -36.09 -6.06 -17.03
C SER A 164 -36.55 -6.87 -18.22
N ASP A 165 -37.57 -7.71 -18.05
CA ASP A 165 -38.05 -8.67 -19.04
C ASP A 165 -38.53 -8.02 -20.34
N ILE A 166 -38.91 -6.74 -20.28
CA ILE A 166 -39.43 -5.99 -21.43
C ILE A 166 -38.32 -5.29 -22.21
N LEU A 167 -37.20 -5.01 -21.54
CA LEU A 167 -36.06 -4.33 -22.14
C LEU A 167 -35.01 -5.28 -22.69
N LEU A 168 -35.01 -6.53 -22.22
CA LEU A 168 -34.15 -7.60 -22.70
C LEU A 168 -34.77 -8.27 -23.92
N ASP A 169 -33.96 -8.52 -24.95
CA ASP A 169 -34.39 -9.32 -26.10
C ASP A 169 -34.60 -10.78 -25.67
N SER A 170 -35.42 -11.52 -26.42
CA SER A 170 -35.86 -12.89 -26.11
C SER A 170 -34.77 -13.97 -26.12
N ASN A 171 -33.51 -13.61 -26.32
CA ASN A 171 -32.38 -14.54 -26.43
C ASN A 171 -31.55 -14.51 -25.14
N PRO A 172 -31.88 -15.33 -24.14
CA PRO A 172 -31.12 -15.38 -22.89
C PRO A 172 -29.71 -15.88 -23.16
N ILE A 173 -28.71 -15.19 -22.59
CA ILE A 173 -27.33 -15.63 -22.55
C ILE A 173 -27.02 -16.16 -21.15
N SER A 174 -26.20 -17.22 -21.08
CA SER A 174 -25.75 -17.72 -19.78
C SER A 174 -24.90 -16.67 -19.06
N LYS A 175 -24.89 -16.69 -17.73
CA LYS A 175 -24.06 -15.79 -16.92
C LYS A 175 -22.57 -15.90 -17.24
N ALA A 176 -22.07 -17.12 -17.47
CA ALA A 176 -20.69 -17.34 -17.88
C ALA A 176 -20.42 -16.71 -19.25
N SER A 177 -21.29 -16.96 -20.23
CA SER A 177 -21.18 -16.36 -21.58
C SER A 177 -21.27 -14.84 -21.54
N ALA A 178 -22.10 -14.27 -20.67
CA ALA A 178 -22.20 -12.82 -20.48
C ALA A 178 -20.90 -12.22 -19.93
N VAL A 179 -20.25 -12.89 -18.97
CA VAL A 179 -18.93 -12.47 -18.47
C VAL A 179 -17.88 -12.58 -19.57
N THR A 180 -17.85 -13.69 -20.31
CA THR A 180 -16.92 -13.89 -21.44
C THR A 180 -17.10 -12.81 -22.51
N GLU A 181 -18.35 -12.48 -22.86
CA GLU A 181 -18.66 -11.44 -23.83
C GLU A 181 -18.30 -10.04 -23.30
N LEU A 182 -18.52 -9.75 -22.01
CA LEU A 182 -18.08 -8.47 -21.41
C LEU A 182 -16.56 -8.29 -21.47
N VAL A 183 -15.80 -9.35 -21.19
CA VAL A 183 -14.34 -9.35 -21.32
C VAL A 183 -13.94 -9.15 -22.78
N TYR A 184 -14.61 -9.82 -23.73
CA TYR A 184 -14.37 -9.64 -25.15
C TYR A 184 -14.61 -8.19 -25.60
N GLN A 185 -15.74 -7.59 -25.25
CA GLN A 185 -16.06 -6.21 -25.60
C GLN A 185 -15.07 -5.21 -24.99
N THR A 186 -14.54 -5.50 -23.80
CA THR A 186 -13.48 -4.70 -23.17
C THR A 186 -12.17 -4.81 -23.95
N ILE A 187 -11.74 -6.03 -24.32
CA ILE A 187 -10.55 -6.24 -25.15
C ILE A 187 -10.73 -5.61 -26.54
N LYS A 188 -11.90 -5.74 -27.14
CA LYS A 188 -12.21 -5.13 -28.43
C LYS A 188 -12.10 -3.61 -28.38
N SER A 189 -12.62 -2.98 -27.33
CA SER A 189 -12.65 -1.53 -27.20
C SER A 189 -11.29 -0.92 -26.80
N TYR A 190 -10.53 -1.60 -25.95
CA TYR A 190 -9.31 -1.04 -25.31
C TYR A 190 -8.03 -1.82 -25.60
N GLY A 191 -8.09 -2.85 -26.46
CA GLY A 191 -6.93 -3.65 -26.85
C GLY A 191 -5.95 -2.87 -27.73
N PRO A 192 -4.62 -2.99 -27.53
CA PRO A 192 -3.94 -3.95 -26.65
C PRO A 192 -4.12 -3.69 -25.15
N ILE A 193 -4.57 -4.70 -24.40
CA ILE A 193 -4.87 -4.58 -22.97
C ILE A 193 -4.40 -5.82 -22.18
N THR A 194 -3.93 -5.64 -20.96
CA THR A 194 -3.42 -6.71 -20.08
C THR A 194 -4.48 -7.22 -19.09
N VAL A 195 -4.25 -8.38 -18.46
CA VAL A 195 -5.16 -8.90 -17.41
C VAL A 195 -5.35 -7.93 -16.24
N PRO A 196 -4.28 -7.32 -15.66
CA PRO A 196 -4.44 -6.33 -14.59
C PRO A 196 -5.33 -5.15 -14.98
N GLN A 197 -5.20 -4.65 -16.22
CA GLN A 197 -6.03 -3.56 -16.73
C GLN A 197 -7.50 -3.99 -16.86
N ILE A 198 -7.79 -5.18 -17.41
CA ILE A 198 -9.17 -5.70 -17.49
C ILE A 198 -9.77 -5.86 -16.08
N MET A 199 -8.99 -6.40 -15.13
CA MET A 199 -9.40 -6.54 -13.73
C MET A 199 -9.75 -5.19 -13.11
N HIS A 200 -8.92 -4.17 -13.34
CA HIS A 200 -9.14 -2.84 -12.79
C HIS A 200 -10.36 -2.15 -13.42
N MET A 201 -10.53 -2.26 -14.73
CA MET A 201 -11.65 -1.65 -15.45
C MET A 201 -13.00 -2.27 -15.06
N LEU A 202 -13.06 -3.61 -15.04
CA LEU A 202 -14.29 -4.36 -14.77
C LEU A 202 -14.55 -4.62 -13.28
N GLU A 203 -13.56 -4.39 -12.40
CA GLU A 203 -13.62 -4.73 -10.97
C GLU A 203 -14.02 -6.19 -10.71
N MET A 204 -13.57 -7.09 -11.59
CA MET A 204 -13.81 -8.52 -11.50
C MET A 204 -12.57 -9.26 -10.97
N SER A 205 -12.78 -10.40 -10.32
CA SER A 205 -11.69 -11.24 -9.85
C SER A 205 -10.89 -11.81 -11.02
N GLY A 206 -9.56 -11.90 -10.86
CA GLY A 206 -8.67 -12.43 -11.88
C GLY A 206 -9.04 -13.84 -12.34
N GLY A 207 -9.58 -14.69 -11.45
CA GLY A 207 -10.04 -16.03 -11.82
C GLY A 207 -11.14 -16.03 -12.90
N ARG A 208 -12.14 -15.15 -12.80
CA ARG A 208 -13.22 -15.06 -13.80
C ARG A 208 -12.72 -14.52 -15.14
N ILE A 209 -11.86 -13.52 -15.10
CA ILE A 209 -11.25 -12.91 -16.29
C ILE A 209 -10.34 -13.93 -16.99
N SER A 210 -9.48 -14.63 -16.26
CA SER A 210 -8.60 -15.65 -16.82
C SER A 210 -9.35 -16.77 -17.53
N THR A 211 -10.43 -17.29 -16.93
CA THR A 211 -11.28 -18.29 -17.59
C THR A 211 -11.87 -17.77 -18.90
N SER A 212 -12.38 -16.53 -18.89
CA SER A 212 -12.93 -15.88 -20.09
C SER A 212 -11.88 -15.68 -21.19
N ILE A 213 -10.66 -15.27 -20.81
CA ILE A 213 -9.54 -15.07 -21.73
C ILE A 213 -9.12 -16.40 -22.36
N ILE A 214 -9.04 -17.48 -21.58
CA ILE A 214 -8.72 -18.82 -22.10
C ILE A 214 -9.77 -19.24 -23.15
N GLU A 215 -11.06 -19.11 -22.83
CA GLU A 215 -12.15 -19.44 -23.76
C GLU A 215 -12.10 -18.59 -25.04
N LEU A 216 -11.89 -17.28 -24.93
CA LEU A 216 -11.79 -16.38 -26.09
C LEU A 216 -10.57 -16.70 -26.96
N TYR A 217 -9.45 -17.07 -26.34
CA TYR A 217 -8.21 -17.41 -27.04
C TYR A 217 -8.33 -18.75 -27.77
N GLU A 218 -8.89 -19.78 -27.11
CA GLU A 218 -9.16 -21.09 -27.72
C GLU A 218 -10.12 -20.98 -28.90
N ASN A 219 -11.14 -20.12 -28.78
CA ASN A 219 -12.10 -19.81 -29.83
C ASN A 219 -11.55 -18.84 -30.90
N LYS A 220 -10.28 -18.43 -30.83
CA LYS A 220 -9.62 -17.51 -31.77
C LYS A 220 -10.31 -16.15 -31.89
N LYS A 221 -11.08 -15.73 -30.88
CA LYS A 221 -11.69 -14.39 -30.82
C LYS A 221 -10.69 -13.32 -30.40
N ILE A 222 -9.63 -13.70 -29.68
CA ILE A 222 -8.56 -12.78 -29.27
C ILE A 222 -7.19 -13.33 -29.64
N ILE A 223 -6.22 -12.44 -29.74
CA ILE A 223 -4.82 -12.72 -30.01
C ILE A 223 -4.01 -12.23 -28.81
N ARG A 224 -3.09 -13.07 -28.33
CA ARG A 224 -2.16 -12.75 -27.24
C ARG A 224 -0.78 -12.40 -27.80
N GLY A 225 -0.11 -11.40 -27.24
CA GLY A 225 1.22 -11.01 -27.67
C GLY A 225 1.80 -9.81 -26.91
N TYR A 226 3.03 -9.44 -27.26
CA TYR A 226 3.70 -8.23 -26.77
C TYR A 226 3.51 -7.12 -27.80
N PHE A 227 2.40 -6.40 -27.70
CA PHE A 227 2.01 -5.36 -28.65
C PHE A 227 2.56 -3.96 -28.29
N VAL A 228 3.18 -3.82 -27.12
CA VAL A 228 3.68 -2.54 -26.58
C VAL A 228 5.16 -2.66 -26.28
N GLU A 229 5.96 -1.72 -26.78
CA GLU A 229 7.40 -1.68 -26.54
C GLU A 229 7.71 -1.55 -25.05
N ASN A 230 8.75 -2.27 -24.60
CA ASN A 230 9.23 -2.28 -23.22
C ASN A 230 8.18 -2.73 -22.17
N SER A 231 7.03 -3.24 -22.59
CA SER A 231 6.07 -3.89 -21.68
C SER A 231 6.61 -5.26 -21.24
N SER A 232 6.61 -5.51 -19.93
CA SER A 232 6.87 -6.84 -19.36
C SER A 232 5.66 -7.78 -19.37
N TYR A 233 4.51 -7.29 -19.84
CA TYR A 233 3.24 -8.03 -19.82
C TYR A 233 2.76 -8.39 -21.21
N GLU A 234 2.23 -9.60 -21.31
CA GLU A 234 1.42 -10.01 -22.44
C GLU A 234 0.09 -9.23 -22.43
N ALA A 235 -0.27 -8.72 -23.60
CA ALA A 235 -1.51 -8.01 -23.85
C ALA A 235 -2.37 -8.79 -24.85
N PHE A 236 -3.65 -8.42 -24.91
CA PHE A 236 -4.66 -9.05 -25.72
C PHE A 236 -5.29 -8.02 -26.66
N ILE A 237 -5.55 -8.44 -27.90
CA ILE A 237 -6.36 -7.70 -28.87
C ILE A 237 -7.45 -8.63 -29.43
N ALA A 238 -8.61 -8.08 -29.80
CA ALA A 238 -9.62 -8.83 -30.52
C ALA A 238 -9.11 -9.19 -31.92
N ALA A 239 -9.38 -10.40 -32.39
CA ALA A 239 -8.83 -10.89 -33.66
C ALA A 239 -9.32 -10.09 -34.86
N ASP A 240 -10.56 -9.57 -34.80
CA ASP A 240 -11.16 -8.69 -35.80
C ASP A 240 -10.57 -7.26 -35.81
N GLU A 241 -9.83 -6.88 -34.77
CA GLU A 241 -9.19 -5.56 -34.64
C GLU A 241 -7.70 -5.58 -35.07
N LEU A 242 -7.13 -6.75 -35.36
CA LEU A 242 -5.71 -6.86 -35.71
C LEU A 242 -5.39 -6.09 -36.99
N GLN A 243 -6.25 -6.16 -38.00
CA GLN A 243 -6.03 -5.45 -39.27
C GLN A 243 -6.04 -3.94 -39.04
N TYR A 244 -7.03 -3.42 -38.30
CA TYR A 244 -7.11 -2.00 -37.97
C TYR A 244 -5.85 -1.52 -37.25
N MET A 245 -5.38 -2.26 -36.25
CA MET A 245 -4.14 -1.95 -35.54
C MET A 245 -2.90 -1.99 -36.46
N THR A 246 -2.83 -2.95 -37.38
CA THR A 246 -1.72 -3.07 -38.34
C THR A 246 -1.69 -1.86 -39.29
N GLU A 247 -2.84 -1.51 -39.87
CA GLU A 247 -2.97 -0.37 -40.75
C GLU A 247 -2.67 0.96 -40.04
N TYR A 248 -3.10 1.07 -38.77
CA TYR A 248 -2.75 2.22 -37.93
C TYR A 248 -1.23 2.31 -37.74
N ILE A 249 -0.57 1.19 -37.47
CA ILE A 249 0.89 1.15 -37.28
C ILE A 249 1.64 1.60 -38.53
N GLU A 250 1.21 1.15 -39.69
CA GLU A 250 1.83 1.49 -40.98
C GLU A 250 1.63 2.97 -41.36
N LYS A 251 0.52 3.59 -40.94
CA LYS A 251 0.15 4.97 -41.29
C LYS A 251 0.63 6.02 -40.29
N TYR A 252 1.07 5.61 -39.10
CA TYR A 252 1.39 6.52 -38.02
C TYR A 252 2.55 7.46 -38.35
N THR A 253 2.31 8.76 -38.19
CA THR A 253 3.32 9.82 -38.34
C THR A 253 3.45 10.61 -37.04
N PRO A 254 4.65 10.78 -36.45
CA PRO A 254 4.85 11.46 -35.17
C PRO A 254 4.48 12.96 -35.12
N GLU A 255 4.15 13.58 -36.25
CA GLU A 255 3.96 15.05 -36.37
C GLU A 255 2.51 15.51 -36.12
N GLU A 256 1.68 14.69 -35.49
CA GLU A 256 0.28 15.07 -35.24
C GLU A 256 0.16 16.24 -34.24
N LYS A 257 -0.82 17.09 -34.54
CA LYS A 257 -1.19 18.25 -33.74
C LYS A 257 -1.54 17.78 -32.33
N LYS A 258 -0.82 18.31 -31.33
CA LYS A 258 -1.03 17.94 -29.93
C LYS A 258 -2.38 18.43 -29.41
N GLU A 259 -3.34 17.53 -29.29
CA GLU A 259 -4.67 17.84 -28.75
C GLU A 259 -4.70 17.63 -27.24
N LEU A 260 -5.16 18.64 -26.49
CA LEU A 260 -5.37 18.56 -25.05
C LEU A 260 -6.82 18.18 -24.74
N MET A 261 -6.98 17.18 -23.87
CA MET A 261 -8.28 16.69 -23.41
C MET A 261 -8.25 16.42 -21.91
N ILE A 262 -9.39 16.55 -21.25
CA ILE A 262 -9.56 16.19 -19.83
C ILE A 262 -10.61 15.08 -19.78
N ILE A 263 -10.26 13.95 -19.16
CA ILE A 263 -11.18 12.84 -18.94
C ILE A 263 -11.37 12.59 -17.44
N PRO A 264 -12.58 12.24 -16.99
CA PRO A 264 -12.83 11.93 -15.59
C PRO A 264 -12.12 10.65 -15.17
N SER A 265 -11.79 10.57 -13.87
CA SER A 265 -11.13 9.38 -13.30
C SER A 265 -11.97 8.10 -13.42
N SER A 266 -13.29 8.26 -13.54
CA SER A 266 -14.23 7.16 -13.74
C SER A 266 -14.28 6.66 -15.19
N ASP A 267 -13.68 7.39 -16.13
CA ASP A 267 -13.57 6.99 -17.53
C ASP A 267 -12.72 5.73 -17.66
N PHE A 268 -13.13 4.84 -18.56
CA PHE A 268 -12.42 3.59 -18.79
C PHE A 268 -11.04 3.81 -19.43
N VAL A 269 -10.85 4.89 -20.19
CA VAL A 269 -9.51 5.29 -20.68
C VAL A 269 -8.64 5.77 -19.52
N ALA A 270 -9.18 6.52 -18.56
CA ALA A 270 -8.42 6.92 -17.38
C ALA A 270 -7.99 5.70 -16.55
N ARG A 271 -8.90 4.73 -16.38
CA ARG A 271 -8.62 3.44 -15.71
C ARG A 271 -7.66 2.53 -16.47
N TYR A 272 -7.65 2.61 -17.79
CA TYR A 272 -6.66 1.89 -18.59
C TYR A 272 -5.24 2.37 -18.24
N TRP A 273 -5.05 3.70 -18.17
CA TRP A 273 -3.77 4.31 -17.84
C TRP A 273 -3.41 4.18 -16.36
N SER A 274 -4.39 4.22 -15.45
CA SER A 274 -4.17 4.07 -14.01
C SER A 274 -3.49 2.77 -13.58
N SER A 275 -3.73 1.72 -14.37
CA SER A 275 -3.30 0.35 -14.10
C SER A 275 -2.19 -0.11 -15.06
N ALA A 276 -1.68 0.81 -15.87
CA ALA A 276 -0.57 0.56 -16.77
C ALA A 276 0.77 0.71 -16.02
N ASP A 277 1.54 -0.37 -15.93
CA ASP A 277 2.83 -0.41 -15.22
C ASP A 277 3.93 0.46 -15.85
N PHE A 278 3.62 1.18 -16.93
CA PHE A 278 4.52 2.08 -17.65
C PHE A 278 4.17 3.58 -17.51
N THR A 279 3.15 3.94 -16.72
CA THR A 279 2.86 5.36 -16.44
C THR A 279 3.56 5.87 -15.19
N VAL A 280 4.21 7.04 -15.28
CA VAL A 280 4.92 7.72 -14.18
C VAL A 280 3.96 8.40 -13.19
N LEU A 281 2.65 8.45 -13.51
CA LEU A 281 1.63 9.12 -12.70
C LEU A 281 1.09 8.15 -11.64
N GLU A 282 1.75 8.07 -10.48
CA GLU A 282 1.27 7.30 -9.32
C GLU A 282 -0.12 7.80 -8.86
N GLU A 283 -1.08 6.88 -8.78
CA GLU A 283 -2.47 7.01 -8.30
C GLU A 283 -3.35 8.03 -9.06
N THR A 284 -4.11 7.55 -10.06
CA THR A 284 -5.12 8.33 -10.79
C THR A 284 -6.54 8.18 -10.19
N GLU A 285 -6.71 8.49 -8.90
CA GLU A 285 -8.08 8.71 -8.36
C GLU A 285 -8.66 10.09 -8.78
N LYS A 286 -8.06 10.73 -9.79
CA LYS A 286 -8.16 12.16 -10.10
C LYS A 286 -8.44 12.38 -11.59
N GLU A 287 -8.97 13.56 -11.94
CA GLU A 287 -9.18 13.97 -13.33
C GLU A 287 -7.84 13.89 -14.08
N LEU A 288 -7.87 13.34 -15.29
CA LEU A 288 -6.68 13.07 -16.09
C LEU A 288 -6.64 13.99 -17.31
N VAL A 289 -5.56 14.76 -17.44
CA VAL A 289 -5.27 15.60 -18.60
C VAL A 289 -4.41 14.78 -19.56
N LEU A 290 -4.88 14.61 -20.78
CA LEU A 290 -4.16 13.93 -21.85
C LEU A 290 -3.68 14.94 -22.90
N ILE A 291 -2.48 14.71 -23.44
CA ILE A 291 -1.96 15.36 -24.64
C ILE A 291 -1.78 14.28 -25.69
N SER A 292 -2.55 14.34 -26.78
CA SER A 292 -2.56 13.30 -27.83
C SER A 292 -2.80 11.90 -27.24
N GLY A 293 -3.76 11.80 -26.32
CA GLY A 293 -4.08 10.55 -25.62
C GLY A 293 -3.09 10.14 -24.51
N LYS A 294 -1.88 10.73 -24.44
CA LYS A 294 -0.89 10.39 -23.41
C LYS A 294 -1.20 11.15 -22.13
N PRO A 295 -1.24 10.50 -20.96
CA PRO A 295 -1.49 11.18 -19.70
C PRO A 295 -0.30 12.04 -19.30
N VAL A 296 -0.55 13.34 -19.12
CA VAL A 296 0.51 14.33 -18.80
C VAL A 296 0.35 14.97 -17.43
N CYS A 297 -0.89 15.04 -16.94
CA CYS A 297 -1.21 15.75 -15.72
C CYS A 297 -2.46 15.15 -15.06
N THR A 298 -2.51 15.20 -13.73
CA THR A 298 -3.72 14.87 -12.96
C THR A 298 -4.08 16.01 -12.03
N PHE A 299 -5.37 16.21 -11.78
CA PHE A 299 -5.84 17.18 -10.78
C PHE A 299 -7.11 16.71 -10.07
N ASP A 300 -7.30 17.23 -8.87
CA ASP A 300 -8.51 17.05 -8.08
C ASP A 300 -9.20 18.42 -7.96
N TYR A 301 -10.49 18.45 -7.61
CA TYR A 301 -11.21 19.71 -7.46
C TYR A 301 -12.29 19.67 -6.39
N LYS A 302 -12.57 20.85 -5.80
CA LYS A 302 -13.70 21.06 -4.90
C LYS A 302 -14.60 22.16 -5.44
N VAL A 303 -15.89 21.87 -5.52
CA VAL A 303 -16.90 22.89 -5.87
C VAL A 303 -17.34 23.59 -4.58
N ILE A 304 -17.15 24.90 -4.51
CA ILE A 304 -17.57 25.75 -3.37
C ILE A 304 -18.41 26.90 -3.94
N GLY A 305 -19.74 26.80 -3.78
CA GLY A 305 -20.68 27.74 -4.40
C GLY A 305 -20.56 27.71 -5.92
N ASP A 306 -20.27 28.87 -6.52
CA ASP A 306 -20.08 29.04 -7.96
C ASP A 306 -18.65 28.79 -8.43
N ASN A 307 -17.73 28.45 -7.53
CA ASN A 307 -16.32 28.26 -7.83
C ASN A 307 -15.94 26.78 -7.93
N LEU A 308 -15.06 26.44 -8.87
CA LEU A 308 -14.35 25.16 -8.96
C LEU A 308 -12.90 25.39 -8.53
N HIS A 309 -12.54 24.88 -7.36
CA HIS A 309 -11.20 25.00 -6.80
C HIS A 309 -10.35 23.81 -7.23
N VAL A 310 -9.34 24.03 -8.06
CA VAL A 310 -8.37 22.98 -8.41
C VAL A 310 -7.44 22.72 -7.23
N ILE A 311 -7.22 21.46 -6.92
CA ILE A 311 -6.33 21.00 -5.85
C ILE A 311 -5.47 19.85 -6.37
N ASN A 312 -4.28 19.67 -5.77
CA ASN A 312 -3.39 18.54 -6.07
C ASN A 312 -3.02 18.36 -7.56
N LEU A 313 -2.84 19.46 -8.31
CA LEU A 313 -2.36 19.46 -9.70
C LEU A 313 -0.95 18.84 -9.76
N ARG A 314 -0.82 17.64 -10.32
CA ARG A 314 0.46 16.95 -10.55
C ARG A 314 0.78 16.96 -12.04
N LYS A 315 2.00 17.33 -12.41
CA LYS A 315 2.46 17.42 -13.80
C LYS A 315 3.68 16.53 -14.01
N THR A 316 3.81 15.97 -15.20
CA THR A 316 5.06 15.35 -15.67
C THR A 316 6.03 16.44 -16.15
N SER A 317 7.32 16.32 -15.81
CA SER A 317 8.35 17.33 -16.13
C SER A 317 8.57 17.53 -17.63
N GLU A 318 8.23 16.52 -18.44
CA GLU A 318 8.35 16.52 -19.90
C GLU A 318 7.41 17.55 -20.58
N TYR A 319 6.35 18.00 -19.91
CA TYR A 319 5.29 18.85 -20.49
C TYR A 319 5.21 20.25 -19.86
N SER A 320 6.29 20.75 -19.27
CA SER A 320 6.33 22.10 -18.70
C SER A 320 5.98 23.20 -19.70
N ASN A 321 6.30 22.98 -20.97
CA ASN A 321 6.03 23.94 -22.05
C ASN A 321 4.54 24.05 -22.41
N TYR A 322 3.69 23.14 -21.90
CA TYR A 322 2.24 23.13 -22.17
C TYR A 322 1.40 23.71 -21.03
N GLU A 323 2.02 24.44 -20.12
CA GLU A 323 1.35 24.91 -18.91
C GLU A 323 0.15 25.81 -19.20
N ASP A 324 0.30 26.75 -20.12
CA ASP A 324 -0.76 27.70 -20.46
C ASP A 324 -1.93 26.97 -21.13
N GLU A 325 -1.66 26.02 -22.03
CA GLU A 325 -2.72 25.26 -22.69
C GLU A 325 -3.44 24.33 -21.71
N ILE A 326 -2.73 23.71 -20.77
CA ILE A 326 -3.33 22.92 -19.69
C ILE A 326 -4.24 23.81 -18.84
N ARG A 327 -3.80 25.03 -18.49
CA ARG A 327 -4.62 25.97 -17.70
C ARG A 327 -5.87 26.40 -18.45
N ILE A 328 -5.76 26.71 -19.73
CA ILE A 328 -6.90 27.02 -20.61
C ILE A 328 -7.87 25.84 -20.65
N LYS A 329 -7.37 24.60 -20.76
CA LYS A 329 -8.25 23.42 -20.79
C LYS A 329 -8.99 23.17 -19.48
N ILE A 330 -8.34 23.41 -18.34
CA ILE A 330 -8.98 23.34 -17.01
C ILE A 330 -10.02 24.47 -16.84
N GLN A 331 -9.76 25.65 -17.41
CA GLN A 331 -10.73 26.76 -17.47
C GLN A 331 -11.97 26.36 -18.26
N GLU A 332 -11.80 25.84 -19.48
CA GLU A 332 -12.91 25.31 -20.28
C GLU A 332 -13.69 24.22 -19.52
N PHE A 333 -12.99 23.33 -18.81
CA PHE A 333 -13.62 22.31 -17.97
C PHE A 333 -14.49 22.90 -16.84
N ALA A 334 -14.01 23.94 -16.16
CA ALA A 334 -14.79 24.63 -15.13
C ALA A 334 -16.00 25.36 -15.71
N GLU A 335 -15.84 26.04 -16.84
CA GLU A 335 -16.92 26.72 -17.56
C GLU A 335 -18.00 25.74 -18.02
N ASN A 336 -17.61 24.58 -18.53
CA ASN A 336 -18.53 23.50 -18.91
C ASN A 336 -19.33 22.95 -17.71
N LYS A 337 -18.79 23.06 -16.49
CA LYS A 337 -19.51 22.75 -15.24
C LYS A 337 -20.36 23.91 -14.72
N GLY A 338 -20.41 25.04 -15.43
CA GLY A 338 -21.08 26.26 -14.98
C GLY A 338 -20.43 26.86 -13.73
N LYS A 339 -19.11 26.71 -13.59
CA LYS A 339 -18.35 27.18 -12.43
C LYS A 339 -17.25 28.15 -12.87
N MET A 340 -16.99 29.14 -12.03
CA MET A 340 -15.81 29.99 -12.16
C MET A 340 -14.60 29.23 -11.65
N LEU A 341 -13.57 29.10 -12.48
CA LEU A 341 -12.35 28.45 -12.05
C LEU A 341 -11.63 29.30 -11.01
N VAL A 342 -11.32 28.68 -9.88
CA VAL A 342 -10.37 29.21 -8.92
C VAL A 342 -9.20 28.25 -8.94
N PHE A 343 -8.16 28.60 -9.70
CA PHE A 343 -6.88 27.97 -9.45
C PHE A 343 -6.53 28.23 -7.98
N PRO A 344 -5.89 27.27 -7.30
CA PRO A 344 -5.31 27.58 -6.01
C PRO A 344 -4.46 28.83 -6.25
N LYS A 345 -4.65 29.89 -5.43
CA LYS A 345 -3.66 30.97 -5.38
C LYS A 345 -2.34 30.24 -5.29
N LEU A 346 -1.57 30.27 -6.37
CA LEU A 346 -0.37 29.48 -6.40
C LEU A 346 0.44 30.08 -5.28
N GLU A 347 0.63 29.30 -4.22
CA GLU A 347 1.64 29.62 -3.24
C GLU A 347 2.96 29.87 -3.98
N SER A 348 3.14 29.43 -5.25
CA SER A 348 4.27 29.76 -6.11
C SER A 348 4.56 31.24 -6.36
N GLU A 349 3.62 32.20 -6.34
CA GLU A 349 4.00 33.62 -6.54
C GLU A 349 4.49 34.25 -5.24
N GLU A 350 3.83 33.94 -4.13
CA GLU A 350 4.24 34.39 -2.79
C GLU A 350 5.48 33.61 -2.32
N ILE A 351 5.59 32.33 -2.64
CA ILE A 351 6.77 31.47 -2.48
C ILE A 351 7.84 31.82 -3.51
N GLU A 352 7.57 32.24 -4.75
CA GLU A 352 8.63 32.77 -5.64
C GLU A 352 9.16 34.06 -5.08
N THR A 353 8.28 34.95 -4.63
CA THR A 353 8.68 36.24 -4.07
C THR A 353 9.45 36.03 -2.77
N GLN A 354 8.97 35.15 -1.89
CA GLN A 354 9.66 34.74 -0.67
C GLN A 354 10.91 33.92 -0.97
N SER A 355 10.97 33.11 -2.03
CA SER A 355 12.15 32.31 -2.42
C SER A 355 13.20 33.18 -3.10
N LYS A 356 12.81 34.20 -3.87
CA LYS A 356 13.69 35.22 -4.44
C LYS A 356 14.24 36.11 -3.33
N GLU A 357 13.39 36.50 -2.38
CA GLU A 357 13.82 37.28 -1.21
C GLU A 357 14.70 36.45 -0.27
N PHE A 358 14.37 35.18 -0.06
CA PHE A 358 15.16 34.22 0.70
C PHE A 358 16.49 33.91 -0.01
N ALA A 359 16.49 33.74 -1.33
CA ALA A 359 17.70 33.59 -2.15
C ALA A 359 18.58 34.84 -2.08
N ARG A 360 17.98 36.04 -2.09
CA ARG A 360 18.66 37.33 -1.92
C ARG A 360 19.31 37.45 -0.53
N VAL A 361 18.57 37.11 0.53
CA VAL A 361 19.06 37.08 1.92
C VAL A 361 20.17 36.04 2.09
N LEU A 362 20.01 34.86 1.49
CA LEU A 362 21.03 33.81 1.49
C LEU A 362 22.29 34.25 0.72
N SER A 363 22.15 34.90 -0.43
CA SER A 363 23.28 35.45 -1.19
C SER A 363 24.03 36.54 -0.41
N GLN A 364 23.31 37.46 0.24
CA GLN A 364 23.88 38.47 1.13
C GLN A 364 24.60 37.86 2.35
N ARG A 365 24.15 36.69 2.82
CA ARG A 365 24.79 35.89 3.87
C ARG A 365 25.91 34.98 3.36
N GLY A 366 26.31 35.14 2.10
CA GLY A 366 27.42 34.40 1.49
C GLY A 366 27.06 33.01 1.00
N TYR A 367 25.78 32.70 0.77
CA TYR A 367 25.40 31.44 0.17
C TYR A 367 25.33 31.52 -1.36
N SER A 368 25.77 30.49 -2.09
CA SER A 368 25.61 30.42 -3.55
C SER A 368 24.81 29.20 -4.00
N ALA A 369 24.01 29.40 -5.06
CA ALA A 369 23.13 28.40 -5.65
C ALA A 369 23.94 27.35 -6.44
N ARG A 370 23.59 26.07 -6.29
CA ARG A 370 24.10 25.00 -7.16
C ARG A 370 23.36 24.96 -8.50
N THR A 371 24.02 24.44 -9.53
CA THR A 371 23.49 24.19 -10.88
C THR A 371 22.28 23.26 -10.92
N SER A 372 22.02 22.47 -9.86
CA SER A 372 20.84 21.62 -9.71
C SER A 372 19.62 22.31 -9.10
N GLY A 373 19.62 23.65 -8.99
CA GLY A 373 18.40 24.47 -8.91
C GLY A 373 17.85 24.81 -7.53
N LEU A 374 18.16 24.11 -6.43
CA LEU A 374 17.47 24.35 -5.14
C LEU A 374 18.32 24.23 -3.85
N VAL A 375 19.66 24.15 -3.94
CA VAL A 375 20.53 24.03 -2.74
C VAL A 375 21.53 25.18 -2.66
N TYR A 376 21.51 25.91 -1.54
CA TYR A 376 22.40 27.04 -1.22
C TYR A 376 23.48 26.59 -0.20
N HIS A 377 24.76 26.91 -0.43
CA HIS A 377 25.85 26.58 0.51
C HIS A 377 26.60 27.82 1.00
N LEU A 378 26.91 27.87 2.30
CA LEU A 378 27.59 28.97 3.00
C LEU A 378 29.07 29.04 2.57
N SER A 379 29.47 30.06 1.81
CA SER A 379 30.77 30.14 1.14
C SER A 379 31.96 30.49 2.04
N LYS A 380 31.74 30.85 3.31
CA LYS A 380 32.80 31.39 4.20
C LYS A 380 33.15 30.59 5.44
N PHE A 381 32.61 29.38 5.61
CA PHE A 381 33.14 28.43 6.58
C PHE A 381 33.62 27.16 5.89
N ALA A 382 34.68 27.31 5.08
CA ALA A 382 35.57 26.20 4.76
C ALA A 382 36.34 25.79 6.03
N LYS A 383 35.64 25.16 6.99
CA LYS A 383 36.30 24.16 7.82
C LYS A 383 36.62 23.01 6.86
N LYS A 384 37.90 22.62 6.80
CA LYS A 384 38.43 21.50 6.00
C LYS A 384 37.31 20.51 5.70
N GLU A 385 36.87 20.48 4.44
CA GLU A 385 35.93 19.47 3.96
C GLU A 385 36.56 18.12 4.29
N VAL A 386 36.03 17.44 5.31
CA VAL A 386 36.12 15.99 5.36
C VAL A 386 35.45 15.57 4.07
N SER A 387 36.25 15.12 3.09
CA SER A 387 35.78 14.72 1.78
C SER A 387 34.49 13.92 1.94
N LYS A 388 33.41 14.29 1.22
CA LYS A 388 32.15 13.55 1.16
C LYS A 388 32.39 12.18 0.51
N ARG A 389 33.12 11.32 1.20
CA ARG A 389 33.37 9.95 0.82
C ARG A 389 32.08 9.19 1.09
N LEU A 390 31.51 8.59 0.04
CA LEU A 390 30.41 7.65 0.22
C LEU A 390 30.95 6.44 0.98
N VAL A 391 30.15 5.90 1.89
CA VAL A 391 30.50 4.70 2.67
C VAL A 391 29.67 3.51 2.25
N THR A 392 30.19 2.31 2.43
CA THR A 392 29.42 1.08 2.22
C THR A 392 28.68 0.69 3.51
N TYR A 393 27.66 -0.16 3.42
CA TYR A 393 27.07 -0.73 4.63
C TYR A 393 28.10 -1.55 5.40
N ASP A 394 28.99 -2.28 4.72
CA ASP A 394 30.06 -3.05 5.36
C ASP A 394 30.94 -2.16 6.26
N ASP A 395 31.10 -0.87 5.89
CA ASP A 395 31.87 0.08 6.66
C ASP A 395 31.18 0.54 7.94
N VAL A 396 29.86 0.75 7.91
CA VAL A 396 29.14 1.45 8.99
C VAL A 396 28.07 0.62 9.70
N PHE A 397 27.81 -0.61 9.26
CA PHE A 397 26.85 -1.50 9.94
C PHE A 397 27.24 -1.85 11.39
N PRO A 398 28.53 -2.03 11.74
CA PRO A 398 28.92 -2.21 13.15
C PRO A 398 28.51 -1.02 14.04
N LEU A 399 28.56 0.21 13.49
CA LEU A 399 28.10 1.41 14.18
C LEU A 399 26.60 1.36 14.46
N LEU A 400 25.78 0.86 13.53
CA LEU A 400 24.34 0.65 13.77
C LEU A 400 24.11 -0.30 14.96
N LEU A 401 24.82 -1.41 15.03
CA LEU A 401 24.67 -2.39 16.12
C LEU A 401 25.08 -1.79 17.47
N HIS A 402 26.06 -0.89 17.45
CA HIS A 402 26.45 -0.11 18.61
C HIS A 402 25.36 0.89 19.03
N PHE A 403 24.78 1.66 18.09
CA PHE A 403 23.66 2.57 18.34
C PHE A 403 22.41 1.87 18.84
N GLN A 404 22.20 0.63 18.38
CA GLN A 404 21.05 -0.15 18.78
C GLN A 404 21.26 -1.00 20.03
N PHE A 405 22.36 -0.77 20.77
CA PHE A 405 22.68 -1.46 22.02
C PHE A 405 22.79 -2.99 21.87
N MET A 406 23.13 -3.47 20.67
CA MET A 406 23.28 -4.89 20.36
C MET A 406 24.71 -5.38 20.61
N SER A 407 25.70 -4.49 20.56
CA SER A 407 27.08 -4.81 20.90
C SER A 407 27.21 -5.13 22.39
N THR A 408 28.06 -6.11 22.74
CA THR A 408 28.26 -6.54 24.14
C THR A 408 28.66 -5.40 25.07
N GLN A 409 29.40 -4.41 24.56
CA GLN A 409 29.82 -3.22 25.30
C GLN A 409 28.70 -2.21 25.57
N LYS A 410 27.64 -2.21 24.76
CA LYS A 410 26.49 -1.29 24.90
C LYS A 410 25.24 -1.96 25.46
N GLN A 411 25.22 -3.28 25.58
CA GLN A 411 24.12 -3.99 26.23
C GLN A 411 23.91 -3.45 27.65
N SER A 412 22.64 -3.21 27.99
CA SER A 412 22.26 -2.61 29.26
C SER A 412 22.38 -3.60 30.41
N SER A 413 23.07 -3.19 31.47
CA SER A 413 23.22 -3.94 32.71
C SER A 413 22.32 -3.43 33.85
N SER A 414 21.59 -2.34 33.61
CA SER A 414 20.68 -1.70 34.56
C SER A 414 19.32 -1.39 33.93
N LYS A 415 18.28 -1.33 34.77
CA LYS A 415 16.91 -0.99 34.37
C LYS A 415 16.81 0.38 33.69
N ASN A 416 17.47 1.40 34.25
CA ASN A 416 17.49 2.74 33.66
C ASN A 416 18.22 2.78 32.32
N GLY A 417 19.34 2.05 32.20
CA GLY A 417 20.05 1.92 30.92
C GLY A 417 19.16 1.28 29.85
N LEU A 418 18.44 0.21 30.20
CA LEU A 418 17.53 -0.47 29.29
C LEU A 418 16.36 0.43 28.88
N ARG A 419 15.76 1.15 29.83
CA ARG A 419 14.71 2.15 29.56
C ARG A 419 15.18 3.21 28.56
N ASN A 420 16.35 3.79 28.79
CA ASN A 420 16.91 4.82 27.91
C ASN A 420 17.20 4.24 26.52
N SER A 421 17.73 3.02 26.46
CA SER A 421 18.01 2.31 25.20
C SER A 421 16.73 2.11 24.37
N ILE A 422 15.68 1.52 24.96
CA ILE A 422 14.40 1.29 24.29
C ILE A 422 13.75 2.61 23.87
N THR A 423 13.84 3.62 24.72
CA THR A 423 13.32 4.95 24.44
C THR A 423 14.04 5.58 23.25
N SER A 424 15.36 5.48 23.17
CA SER A 424 16.11 6.06 22.05
C SER A 424 15.82 5.40 20.70
N LEU A 425 15.55 4.08 20.70
CA LEU A 425 15.34 3.31 19.46
C LEU A 425 14.09 3.73 18.69
N ALA A 426 13.05 4.14 19.41
CA ALA A 426 11.82 4.68 18.83
C ALA A 426 11.20 3.81 17.72
N ILE A 427 11.23 2.49 17.93
CA ILE A 427 10.51 1.50 17.16
C ILE A 427 9.98 0.46 18.16
N PRO A 428 8.75 -0.06 18.00
CA PRO A 428 8.26 -1.15 18.86
C PRO A 428 9.14 -2.40 18.73
N LEU A 429 9.60 -2.94 19.86
CA LEU A 429 10.50 -4.09 19.89
C LEU A 429 9.82 -5.34 20.42
N SER A 430 10.06 -6.50 19.79
CA SER A 430 9.62 -7.77 20.37
C SER A 430 10.41 -8.10 21.65
N LEU A 431 9.84 -8.91 22.53
CA LEU A 431 10.52 -9.31 23.77
C LEU A 431 11.90 -9.96 23.52
N PRO A 432 12.07 -10.86 22.53
CA PRO A 432 13.39 -11.38 22.18
C PRO A 432 14.38 -10.30 21.76
N SER A 433 13.92 -9.29 20.99
CA SER A 433 14.75 -8.16 20.55
C SER A 433 15.21 -7.29 21.73
N ILE A 434 14.36 -7.09 22.73
CA ILE A 434 14.73 -6.37 23.95
C ILE A 434 15.76 -7.16 24.75
N LYS A 435 15.52 -8.45 24.97
CA LYS A 435 16.45 -9.32 25.72
C LYS A 435 17.86 -9.35 25.12
N LEU A 436 17.97 -9.24 23.80
CA LEU A 436 19.27 -9.16 23.12
C LEU A 436 20.08 -7.88 23.45
N ARG A 437 19.40 -6.80 23.81
CA ARG A 437 19.99 -5.51 24.19
C ARG A 437 20.33 -5.41 25.69
N VAL A 438 20.14 -6.50 26.43
CA VAL A 438 20.45 -6.64 27.85
C VAL A 438 21.67 -7.51 28.03
N SER A 439 22.55 -7.18 28.99
CA SER A 439 23.72 -8.00 29.29
C SER A 439 23.32 -9.41 29.74
N LEU A 440 24.14 -10.41 29.44
CA LEU A 440 23.87 -11.80 29.83
C LEU A 440 23.65 -11.91 31.36
N GLY A 441 22.61 -12.64 31.77
CA GLY A 441 22.23 -12.82 33.18
C GLY A 441 21.37 -11.69 33.76
N LYS A 442 21.07 -10.65 32.97
CA LYS A 442 20.22 -9.51 33.38
C LYS A 442 18.85 -9.50 32.70
N GLU A 443 18.45 -10.59 32.07
CA GLU A 443 17.22 -10.67 31.27
C GLU A 443 15.94 -10.46 32.11
N HIS A 444 16.01 -10.73 33.42
CA HIS A 444 14.94 -10.45 34.39
C HIS A 444 14.53 -8.97 34.42
N LEU A 445 15.45 -8.04 34.14
CA LEU A 445 15.18 -6.61 34.07
C LEU A 445 14.04 -6.28 33.09
N THR A 446 13.93 -7.04 31.99
CA THR A 446 12.85 -6.83 31.02
C THR A 446 11.48 -7.17 31.61
N ASN A 447 11.39 -8.26 32.37
CA ASN A 447 10.15 -8.64 33.06
C ASN A 447 9.80 -7.63 34.17
N GLU A 448 10.80 -7.19 34.94
CA GLU A 448 10.61 -6.15 35.96
C GLU A 448 10.04 -4.87 35.35
N MET A 449 10.59 -4.40 34.22
CA MET A 449 10.09 -3.21 33.54
C MET A 449 8.64 -3.35 33.04
N VAL A 450 8.23 -4.55 32.61
CA VAL A 450 6.83 -4.81 32.22
C VAL A 450 5.91 -4.78 33.45
N ILE A 451 6.32 -5.43 34.55
CA ILE A 451 5.55 -5.46 35.81
C ILE A 451 5.42 -4.06 36.41
N GLU A 452 6.50 -3.27 36.39
CA GLU A 452 6.53 -1.88 36.86
C GLU A 452 5.89 -0.88 35.88
N LYS A 453 5.27 -1.35 34.79
CA LYS A 453 4.63 -0.52 33.76
C LYS A 453 5.57 0.49 33.10
N GLN A 454 6.88 0.24 33.06
CA GLN A 454 7.84 1.05 32.30
C GLN A 454 7.84 0.71 30.81
N LEU A 455 7.43 -0.52 30.46
CA LEU A 455 7.23 -0.97 29.09
C LEU A 455 5.76 -1.31 28.84
N ALA A 456 5.28 -0.86 27.68
CA ALA A 456 3.90 -1.03 27.24
C ALA A 456 3.88 -1.88 25.97
N LEU A 457 3.17 -3.01 26.01
CA LEU A 457 2.97 -3.87 24.84
C LEU A 457 1.80 -3.36 24.00
N GLY A 458 1.96 -3.28 22.68
CA GLY A 458 0.87 -2.91 21.80
C GLY A 458 1.09 -3.26 20.34
N LYS A 459 0.06 -3.06 19.52
CA LYS A 459 0.11 -3.14 18.06
C LYS A 459 -0.16 -1.74 17.52
N PHE A 460 0.86 -1.12 16.93
CA PHE A 460 0.86 0.30 16.59
C PHE A 460 0.94 0.46 15.07
N GLY A 461 -0.14 0.87 14.41
CA GLY A 461 -0.17 1.01 12.95
C GLY A 461 0.35 -0.23 12.20
N GLY A 462 1.27 -0.03 11.24
CA GLY A 462 1.90 -1.10 10.47
C GLY A 462 2.99 -1.87 11.22
N PHE A 463 3.52 -1.36 12.34
CA PHE A 463 4.60 -2.02 13.10
C PHE A 463 4.17 -3.40 13.62
N THR A 464 5.11 -4.33 13.74
CA THR A 464 4.86 -5.60 14.46
C THR A 464 4.46 -5.33 15.90
N ARG A 465 3.61 -6.20 16.47
CA ARG A 465 3.23 -6.12 17.89
C ARG A 465 4.49 -6.17 18.76
N GLY A 466 4.69 -5.17 19.60
CA GLY A 466 5.95 -4.97 20.31
C GLY A 466 5.82 -4.03 21.50
N TYR A 467 6.89 -3.91 22.27
CA TYR A 467 6.99 -3.07 23.44
C TYR A 467 7.56 -1.70 23.07
N VAL A 468 7.01 -0.66 23.68
CA VAL A 468 7.52 0.71 23.67
C VAL A 468 7.70 1.19 25.11
N SER A 469 8.50 2.24 25.31
CA SER A 469 8.52 2.96 26.60
C SER A 469 7.11 3.49 26.89
N SER A 470 6.59 3.25 28.10
CA SER A 470 5.23 3.66 28.46
C SER A 470 5.00 5.16 28.36
N GLU A 471 6.06 5.97 28.53
CA GLU A 471 6.00 7.42 28.36
C GLU A 471 5.70 7.86 26.92
N TYR A 472 5.89 6.97 25.93
CA TYR A 472 5.57 7.24 24.53
C TYR A 472 4.37 6.45 24.03
N TYR A 473 3.68 5.69 24.90
CA TYR A 473 2.58 4.83 24.48
C TYR A 473 1.49 5.62 23.73
N LEU A 474 1.12 6.82 24.22
CA LEU A 474 0.09 7.65 23.59
C LEU A 474 0.51 8.17 22.21
N VAL A 475 1.80 8.44 21.99
CA VAL A 475 2.31 8.78 20.65
C VAL A 475 2.11 7.60 19.71
N TYR A 476 2.47 6.38 20.15
CA TYR A 476 2.33 5.20 19.31
C TYR A 476 0.89 4.73 19.10
N SER A 477 0.01 4.89 20.10
CA SER A 477 -1.39 4.50 19.97
C SER A 477 -2.14 5.36 18.95
N LYS A 478 -1.74 6.64 18.80
CA LYS A 478 -2.27 7.56 17.79
C LYS A 478 -1.94 7.15 16.35
N LEU A 479 -0.97 6.26 16.14
CA LEU A 479 -0.63 5.74 14.81
C LEU A 479 -1.69 4.78 14.27
N SER A 480 -2.42 4.11 15.15
CA SER A 480 -3.49 3.19 14.78
C SER A 480 -4.76 3.99 14.44
N PRO A 481 -5.44 3.71 13.31
CA PRO A 481 -6.70 4.37 12.99
C PRO A 481 -7.74 4.06 14.06
N THR A 482 -8.58 5.03 14.40
CA THR A 482 -9.72 4.84 15.31
C THR A 482 -10.65 3.78 14.73
N ARG A 483 -11.02 2.80 15.57
CA ARG A 483 -11.92 1.71 15.18
C ARG A 483 -13.16 1.71 16.05
N HIS A 484 -14.31 1.50 15.42
CA HIS A 484 -15.52 1.19 16.14
C HIS A 484 -15.38 -0.19 16.79
N LEU A 485 -15.70 -0.27 18.08
CA LEU A 485 -15.75 -1.54 18.81
C LEU A 485 -17.02 -2.28 18.42
N GLY A 486 -16.93 -3.60 18.27
CA GLY A 486 -18.12 -4.44 18.16
C GLY A 486 -18.71 -4.74 19.54
N VAL A 487 -19.90 -5.36 19.55
CA VAL A 487 -20.64 -5.67 20.78
C VAL A 487 -19.82 -6.54 21.76
N LEU A 488 -19.03 -7.48 21.25
CA LEU A 488 -18.20 -8.35 22.09
C LEU A 488 -17.02 -7.58 22.70
N GLU A 489 -16.40 -6.72 21.90
CA GLU A 489 -15.31 -5.84 22.31
C GLU A 489 -15.78 -4.85 23.39
N GLU A 490 -16.94 -4.21 23.22
CA GLU A 490 -17.54 -3.33 24.23
C GLU A 490 -17.84 -4.06 25.54
N LYS A 491 -18.45 -5.25 25.46
CA LYS A 491 -18.72 -6.08 26.64
C LYS A 491 -17.43 -6.47 27.37
N ALA A 492 -16.42 -6.92 26.64
CA ALA A 492 -15.11 -7.28 27.20
C ALA A 492 -14.44 -6.08 27.90
N VAL A 493 -14.42 -4.91 27.25
CA VAL A 493 -13.89 -3.67 27.83
C VAL A 493 -14.65 -3.27 29.09
N GLY A 494 -15.99 -3.38 29.09
CA GLY A 494 -16.81 -3.10 30.26
C GLY A 494 -16.46 -4.00 31.46
N ILE A 495 -16.24 -5.30 31.23
CA ILE A 495 -15.80 -6.25 32.26
C ILE A 495 -14.40 -5.86 32.77
N ILE A 496 -13.47 -5.57 31.85
CA ILE A 496 -12.08 -5.20 32.20
C ILE A 496 -12.05 -3.89 33.01
N LYS A 497 -12.79 -2.85 32.59
CA LYS A 497 -12.91 -1.57 33.31
C LYS A 497 -13.51 -1.77 34.71
N ARG A 498 -14.54 -2.61 34.85
CA ARG A 498 -15.16 -2.92 36.15
C ARG A 498 -14.22 -3.66 37.11
N LYS A 499 -13.40 -4.59 36.59
CA LYS A 499 -12.49 -5.41 37.41
C LYS A 499 -11.12 -4.73 37.62
N GLY A 500 -10.76 -3.74 36.81
CA GLY A 500 -9.48 -3.02 36.79
C GLY A 500 -8.30 -3.85 36.25
N LYS A 501 -8.22 -5.13 36.61
CA LYS A 501 -7.25 -6.11 36.09
C LYS A 501 -7.91 -7.48 35.97
N ILE A 502 -7.65 -8.20 34.88
CA ILE A 502 -8.22 -9.54 34.66
C ILE A 502 -7.23 -10.44 33.91
N ASN A 503 -7.19 -11.73 34.24
CA ASN A 503 -6.44 -12.71 33.44
C ASN A 503 -7.34 -13.42 32.41
N PHE A 504 -6.74 -14.23 31.54
CA PHE A 504 -7.46 -14.84 30.42
C PHE A 504 -8.57 -15.78 30.89
N LYS A 505 -8.29 -16.59 31.92
CA LYS A 505 -9.24 -17.55 32.50
C LYS A 505 -10.46 -16.84 33.08
N GLN A 506 -10.24 -15.81 33.89
CA GLN A 506 -11.29 -15.00 34.49
C GLN A 506 -12.17 -14.31 33.44
N LEU A 507 -11.55 -13.74 32.39
CA LEU A 507 -12.31 -13.08 31.33
C LEU A 507 -13.12 -14.09 30.50
N LYS A 508 -12.56 -15.29 30.25
CA LYS A 508 -13.26 -16.39 29.57
C LYS A 508 -14.49 -16.84 30.35
N GLU A 509 -14.37 -16.99 31.67
CA GLU A 509 -15.48 -17.35 32.57
C GLU A 509 -16.58 -16.28 32.52
N GLU A 510 -16.22 -14.99 32.64
CA GLU A 510 -17.19 -13.88 32.62
C GLU A 510 -17.87 -13.68 31.25
N MET A 511 -17.18 -13.97 30.15
CA MET A 511 -17.71 -13.79 28.80
C MET A 511 -18.41 -15.03 28.24
N SER A 512 -18.12 -16.21 28.77
CA SER A 512 -18.60 -17.51 28.24
C SER A 512 -18.28 -17.71 26.76
N LEU A 513 -17.09 -17.30 26.33
CA LEU A 513 -16.63 -17.41 24.93
C LEU A 513 -15.63 -18.56 24.74
N SER A 514 -15.54 -19.05 23.49
CA SER A 514 -14.44 -19.94 23.10
C SER A 514 -13.10 -19.19 23.14
N GLU A 515 -12.01 -19.92 23.36
CA GLU A 515 -10.67 -19.34 23.47
C GLU A 515 -10.26 -18.57 22.21
N ARG A 516 -10.55 -19.12 21.03
CA ARG A 516 -10.26 -18.48 19.75
C ARG A 516 -10.99 -17.14 19.60
N VAL A 517 -12.28 -17.10 19.96
CA VAL A 517 -13.08 -15.88 19.86
C VAL A 517 -12.58 -14.85 20.87
N LEU A 518 -12.30 -15.25 22.10
CA LEU A 518 -11.79 -14.35 23.13
C LEU A 518 -10.43 -13.75 22.77
N LEU A 519 -9.50 -14.55 22.22
CA LEU A 519 -8.21 -14.07 21.75
C LEU A 519 -8.37 -13.05 20.61
N ALA A 520 -9.30 -13.28 19.68
CA ALA A 520 -9.61 -12.33 18.62
C ALA A 520 -10.21 -11.02 19.16
N THR A 521 -11.11 -11.10 20.15
CA THR A 521 -11.67 -9.93 20.84
C THR A 521 -10.58 -9.13 21.55
N LEU A 522 -9.72 -9.79 22.33
CA LEU A 522 -8.60 -9.13 23.01
C LEU A 522 -7.63 -8.47 22.03
N GLN A 523 -7.31 -9.14 20.93
CA GLN A 523 -6.44 -8.58 19.89
C GLN A 523 -7.04 -7.32 19.26
N ARG A 524 -8.35 -7.30 18.99
CA ARG A 524 -9.05 -6.10 18.46
C ARG A 524 -9.04 -4.96 19.47
N LEU A 525 -9.22 -5.25 20.74
CA LEU A 525 -9.15 -4.25 21.81
C LEU A 525 -7.74 -3.66 22.01
N GLU A 526 -6.70 -4.48 21.86
CA GLU A 526 -5.31 -4.00 21.85
C GLU A 526 -5.01 -3.10 20.65
N ILE A 527 -5.52 -3.45 19.46
CA ILE A 527 -5.39 -2.62 18.25
C ILE A 527 -6.15 -1.29 18.39
N ALA A 528 -7.31 -1.31 19.06
CA ALA A 528 -8.07 -0.11 19.38
C ALA A 528 -7.48 0.69 20.54
N HIS A 529 -6.43 0.18 21.21
CA HIS A 529 -5.80 0.80 22.37
C HIS A 529 -6.77 1.08 23.54
N GLU A 530 -7.80 0.24 23.72
CA GLU A 530 -8.70 0.30 24.88
C GLU A 530 -8.11 -0.42 26.10
N ILE A 531 -7.35 -1.47 25.83
CA ILE A 531 -6.70 -2.31 26.84
C ILE A 531 -5.23 -2.49 26.53
N ILE A 532 -4.47 -2.90 27.54
CA ILE A 532 -3.08 -3.28 27.41
C ILE A 532 -2.80 -4.59 28.14
N GLN A 533 -2.02 -5.46 27.51
CA GLN A 533 -1.50 -6.67 28.13
C GLN A 533 -0.24 -6.33 28.94
N THR A 534 -0.20 -6.78 30.19
CA THR A 534 1.00 -6.73 31.04
C THR A 534 1.14 -8.01 31.87
N LYS A 535 2.08 -8.02 32.80
CA LYS A 535 2.32 -9.10 33.77
C LYS A 535 1.99 -8.64 35.18
N SER A 536 1.39 -9.53 35.97
CA SER A 536 1.26 -9.34 37.42
C SER A 536 2.60 -9.52 38.13
N VAL A 537 2.65 -9.19 39.42
CA VAL A 537 3.80 -9.47 40.30
C VAL A 537 4.10 -10.98 40.36
N SER A 538 3.08 -11.83 40.19
CA SER A 538 3.21 -13.29 40.05
C SER A 538 3.56 -13.76 38.62
N ASN A 539 4.00 -12.84 37.75
CA ASN A 539 4.38 -13.10 36.35
C ASN A 539 3.23 -13.70 35.49
N GLN A 540 1.97 -13.54 35.91
CA GLN A 540 0.80 -13.96 35.14
C GLN A 540 0.40 -12.88 34.13
N ILE A 541 0.01 -13.29 32.93
CA ILE A 541 -0.53 -12.39 31.91
C ILE A 541 -1.88 -11.84 32.37
N ILE A 542 -2.00 -10.51 32.37
CA ILE A 542 -3.22 -9.79 32.71
C ILE A 542 -3.50 -8.68 31.69
N TRP A 543 -4.78 -8.31 31.56
CA TRP A 543 -5.24 -7.15 30.80
C TRP A 543 -5.86 -6.12 31.75
N LEU A 544 -5.62 -4.85 31.45
CA LEU A 544 -6.17 -3.71 32.17
C LEU A 544 -6.52 -2.58 31.17
N PRO A 545 -7.40 -1.63 31.54
CA PRO A 545 -7.66 -0.45 30.73
C PRO A 545 -6.39 0.37 30.52
N VAL A 546 -6.22 0.96 29.33
CA VAL A 546 -5.07 1.84 29.05
C VAL A 546 -5.01 3.03 30.01
N SER A 547 -6.15 3.60 30.39
CA SER A 547 -6.24 4.68 31.39
C SER A 547 -5.63 4.28 32.74
N ASP A 548 -5.86 3.05 33.18
CA ASP A 548 -5.38 2.54 34.47
C ASP A 548 -3.91 2.13 34.39
N PHE A 549 -3.46 1.70 33.21
CA PHE A 549 -2.05 1.42 32.97
C PHE A 549 -1.23 2.71 33.03
N LEU A 550 -1.66 3.76 32.34
CA LEU A 550 -0.96 5.04 32.24
C LEU A 550 -1.18 5.94 33.46
N LYS A 551 -2.02 5.55 34.42
CA LYS A 551 -2.20 6.28 35.68
C LYS A 551 -0.85 6.47 36.37
N ASN A 552 -0.47 7.72 36.62
CA ASN A 552 0.80 8.16 37.19
C ASN A 552 2.03 8.05 36.27
N ILE A 553 1.83 7.79 34.97
CA ILE A 553 2.90 7.86 33.97
C ILE A 553 2.79 9.22 33.27
N ASN A 554 3.88 10.00 33.25
CA ASN A 554 3.95 11.22 32.47
C ASN A 554 4.11 10.88 30.99
N ALA A 555 3.01 10.47 30.35
CA ALA A 555 3.01 10.06 28.95
C ALA A 555 3.01 11.29 28.04
N LYS A 556 3.97 11.34 27.11
CA LYS A 556 3.99 12.29 26.01
C LYS A 556 2.75 12.05 25.15
N ASN A 557 1.95 13.10 25.00
CA ASN A 557 0.77 13.08 24.17
C ASN A 557 1.00 13.98 22.94
N VAL A 558 0.32 13.65 21.85
CA VAL A 558 0.27 14.42 20.60
C VAL A 558 -1.19 14.52 20.20
N GLU A 559 -1.57 15.65 19.61
CA GLU A 559 -2.98 15.92 19.34
C GLU A 559 -3.45 15.08 18.16
N THR A 560 -2.66 15.09 17.09
CA THR A 560 -3.01 14.51 15.80
C THR A 560 -2.18 13.25 15.46
N GLN A 561 -2.75 12.38 14.62
CA GLN A 561 -2.02 11.23 14.06
C GLN A 561 -0.81 11.68 13.21
N ARG A 562 -0.91 12.84 12.55
CA ARG A 562 0.19 13.42 11.77
C ARG A 562 1.37 13.78 12.66
N GLU A 563 1.15 14.50 13.77
CA GLU A 563 2.20 14.79 14.76
C GLU A 563 2.85 13.53 15.32
N ALA A 564 2.03 12.49 15.58
CA ALA A 564 2.53 11.20 16.02
C ALA A 564 3.50 10.58 15.01
N TRP A 565 3.15 10.59 13.72
CA TRP A 565 4.02 10.09 12.66
C TRP A 565 5.29 10.90 12.50
N ILE A 566 5.21 12.23 12.50
CA ILE A 566 6.38 13.12 12.43
C ILE A 566 7.34 12.83 13.59
N GLU A 567 6.82 12.69 14.80
CA GLU A 567 7.60 12.37 15.99
C GLU A 567 8.28 10.99 15.87
N VAL A 568 7.56 9.97 15.42
CA VAL A 568 8.09 8.61 15.28
C VAL A 568 9.14 8.53 14.18
N VAL A 569 8.86 9.10 12.99
CA VAL A 569 9.81 9.12 11.86
C VAL A 569 11.08 9.88 12.23
N HIS A 570 10.96 11.05 12.88
CA HIS A 570 12.12 11.80 13.34
C HIS A 570 13.02 10.96 14.24
N ARG A 571 12.44 10.28 15.23
CA ARG A 571 13.20 9.47 16.17
C ARG A 571 13.80 8.23 15.52
N MET A 572 13.13 7.62 14.55
CA MET A 572 13.71 6.55 13.73
C MET A 572 14.96 7.03 13.01
N LEU A 573 14.94 8.23 12.41
CA LEU A 573 16.11 8.83 11.76
C LEU A 573 17.24 9.16 12.73
N SER A 574 16.92 9.42 14.00
CA SER A 574 17.91 9.67 15.05
C SER A 574 18.55 8.40 15.64
N SER A 575 17.96 7.22 15.42
CA SER A 575 18.39 5.95 16.04
C SER A 575 18.89 4.90 15.03
N ASN A 576 18.94 5.27 13.75
CA ASN A 576 19.31 4.40 12.65
C ASN A 576 20.36 5.06 11.75
N LEU A 577 21.02 4.26 10.91
CA LEU A 577 21.77 4.78 9.78
C LEU A 577 20.82 5.51 8.82
N PRO A 578 21.33 6.33 7.88
CA PRO A 578 20.52 6.99 6.88
C PRO A 578 19.52 6.03 6.22
N LEU A 579 18.24 6.39 6.29
CA LEU A 579 17.11 5.56 5.83
C LEU A 579 16.50 6.13 4.55
N THR A 580 16.04 5.26 3.66
CA THR A 580 15.27 5.64 2.47
C THR A 580 13.77 5.75 2.77
N ILE A 581 13.02 6.36 1.87
CA ILE A 581 11.54 6.38 1.93
C ILE A 581 10.99 4.95 1.99
N SER A 582 11.49 4.06 1.12
CA SER A 582 11.04 2.67 1.05
C SER A 582 11.29 1.91 2.36
N GLN A 583 12.42 2.14 3.03
CA GLN A 583 12.73 1.52 4.32
C GLN A 583 11.77 1.97 5.42
N ILE A 584 11.48 3.27 5.49
CA ILE A 584 10.54 3.83 6.47
C ILE A 584 9.11 3.34 6.18
N ALA A 585 8.69 3.36 4.91
CA ALA A 585 7.38 2.86 4.48
C ALA A 585 7.19 1.38 4.86
N ASN A 586 8.18 0.54 4.56
CA ASN A 586 8.13 -0.89 4.84
C ASN A 586 7.96 -1.23 6.33
N ILE A 587 8.59 -0.49 7.23
CA ILE A 587 8.48 -0.77 8.67
C ILE A 587 7.25 -0.12 9.31
N THR A 588 6.83 1.05 8.83
CA THR A 588 5.69 1.81 9.37
C THR A 588 4.35 1.36 8.81
N GLY A 589 4.34 0.77 7.61
CA GLY A 589 3.16 0.45 6.82
C GLY A 589 2.52 1.67 6.13
N LEU A 590 3.21 2.82 6.12
CA LEU A 590 2.79 4.02 5.39
C LEU A 590 3.07 3.88 3.89
N SER A 591 2.36 4.63 3.06
CA SER A 591 2.72 4.78 1.65
C SER A 591 3.99 5.63 1.50
N ASN A 592 4.73 5.45 0.40
CA ASN A 592 5.92 6.25 0.10
C ASN A 592 5.61 7.75 0.11
N THR A 593 4.47 8.14 -0.47
CA THR A 593 3.97 9.53 -0.49
C THR A 593 3.76 10.10 0.92
N GLN A 594 3.15 9.33 1.83
CA GLN A 594 2.95 9.78 3.22
C GLN A 594 4.28 10.01 3.93
N VAL A 595 5.22 9.07 3.76
CA VAL A 595 6.58 9.20 4.31
C VAL A 595 7.28 10.43 3.74
N GLU A 596 7.20 10.67 2.43
CA GLU A 596 7.80 11.84 1.79
C GLU A 596 7.25 13.15 2.35
N VAL A 597 5.94 13.24 2.57
CA VAL A 597 5.30 14.42 3.19
C VAL A 597 5.86 14.67 4.60
N TYR A 598 5.96 13.63 5.43
CA TYR A 598 6.53 13.78 6.77
C TYR A 598 8.01 14.14 6.75
N LEU A 599 8.79 13.61 5.81
CA LEU A 599 10.20 13.96 5.65
C LEU A 599 10.38 15.42 5.23
N LYS A 600 9.57 15.94 4.29
CA LYS A 600 9.60 17.36 3.89
C LYS A 600 9.35 18.27 5.10
N GLU A 601 8.37 17.93 5.93
CA GLU A 601 8.08 18.67 7.15
C GLU A 601 9.23 18.60 8.16
N LEU A 602 9.86 17.44 8.33
CA LEU A 602 11.01 17.27 9.22
C LEU A 602 12.27 18.00 8.73
N ILE A 603 12.47 18.10 7.42
CA ILE A 603 13.54 18.91 6.84
C ILE A 603 13.32 20.39 7.19
N ALA A 604 12.09 20.87 7.06
CA ALA A 604 11.74 22.27 7.36
C ALA A 604 11.78 22.60 8.86
N SER A 605 11.39 21.65 9.73
CA SER A 605 11.13 21.93 11.14
C SER A 605 12.17 21.39 12.12
N ARG A 606 12.86 20.29 11.79
CA ARG A 606 13.73 19.55 12.72
C ARG A 606 15.12 19.26 12.18
N GLY A 607 15.52 19.90 11.08
CA GLY A 607 16.88 19.80 10.55
C GLY A 607 17.24 18.42 10.00
N VAL A 608 16.26 17.61 9.59
CA VAL A 608 16.51 16.40 8.81
C VAL A 608 17.18 16.78 7.50
N ARG A 609 18.13 15.94 7.08
CA ARG A 609 18.92 16.13 5.87
C ARG A 609 18.66 15.00 4.89
N SER A 610 18.61 15.33 3.60
CA SER A 610 18.50 14.38 2.51
C SER A 610 19.81 14.33 1.71
N GLY A 611 20.22 13.15 1.27
CA GLY A 611 21.41 12.98 0.45
C GLY A 611 21.70 11.52 0.11
N LYS A 612 22.83 11.30 -0.57
CA LYS A 612 23.40 9.96 -0.75
C LYS A 612 24.53 9.80 0.26
N TYR A 613 24.34 8.95 1.26
CA TYR A 613 25.31 8.72 2.34
C TYR A 613 25.96 7.34 2.21
N ILE A 614 25.16 6.32 1.89
CA ILE A 614 25.61 4.93 1.72
C ILE A 614 25.60 4.57 0.24
N GLU A 615 26.75 4.13 -0.29
CA GLU A 615 26.96 3.85 -1.71
C GLU A 615 26.08 2.70 -2.22
N ASP A 616 25.89 1.67 -1.40
CA ASP A 616 25.12 0.46 -1.69
C ASP A 616 23.62 0.71 -1.94
N VAL A 617 23.15 1.95 -1.79
CA VAL A 617 21.74 2.33 -1.89
C VAL A 617 21.57 3.33 -3.02
N ASN A 618 20.69 2.98 -3.97
CA ASN A 618 20.40 3.80 -5.16
C ASN A 618 19.32 4.86 -4.92
N GLU A 619 18.67 4.85 -3.74
CA GLU A 619 17.63 5.80 -3.35
C GLU A 619 18.19 6.96 -2.53
N ILE A 620 17.47 8.10 -2.51
CA ILE A 620 17.76 9.21 -1.60
C ILE A 620 17.54 8.74 -0.17
N GLN A 621 18.49 9.09 0.70
CA GLN A 621 18.48 8.74 2.12
C GLN A 621 18.29 9.98 2.97
N PHE A 622 17.74 9.77 4.15
CA PHE A 622 17.40 10.80 5.11
C PHE A 622 18.06 10.47 6.44
N THR A 623 18.57 11.49 7.11
CA THR A 623 19.21 11.36 8.42
C THR A 623 19.17 12.67 9.20
N VAL A 624 19.59 12.64 10.46
CA VAL A 624 19.79 13.85 11.28
C VAL A 624 21.28 14.17 11.38
N LYS A 625 21.60 15.43 11.68
CA LYS A 625 22.98 15.94 11.72
C LYS A 625 23.86 15.13 12.67
N GLU A 626 23.32 14.72 13.81
CA GLU A 626 24.04 13.97 14.84
C GLU A 626 24.49 12.60 14.32
N VAL A 627 23.65 11.92 13.55
CA VAL A 627 23.98 10.61 12.95
C VAL A 627 25.02 10.79 11.85
N GLU A 628 24.91 11.84 11.02
CA GLU A 628 25.91 12.17 10.00
C GLU A 628 27.30 12.42 10.63
N GLU A 629 27.37 13.21 11.70
CA GLU A 629 28.61 13.49 12.43
C GLU A 629 29.20 12.23 13.07
N LEU A 630 28.35 11.34 13.60
CA LEU A 630 28.80 10.08 14.17
C LEU A 630 29.37 9.12 13.10
N ILE A 631 28.74 9.04 11.92
CA ILE A 631 29.26 8.26 10.79
C ILE A 631 30.63 8.79 10.39
N ALA A 632 30.76 10.11 10.21
CA ALA A 632 32.03 10.74 9.86
C ALA A 632 33.12 10.47 10.91
N GLY A 633 32.80 10.62 12.20
CA GLY A 633 33.72 10.34 13.30
C GLY A 633 34.14 8.87 13.37
N TYR A 634 33.21 7.94 13.13
CA TYR A 634 33.51 6.51 13.12
C TYR A 634 34.45 6.12 11.98
N ILE A 635 34.26 6.67 10.79
CA ILE A 635 35.14 6.43 9.63
C ILE A 635 36.55 6.96 9.90
N LEU A 636 36.66 8.19 10.40
CA LEU A 636 37.95 8.79 10.75
C LEU A 636 38.70 7.94 11.78
N GLN A 637 38.01 7.48 12.83
CA GLN A 637 38.60 6.58 13.81
C GLN A 637 39.06 5.26 13.19
N LYS A 638 38.25 4.64 12.31
CA LYS A 638 38.60 3.38 11.63
C LYS A 638 39.84 3.54 10.74
N GLU A 639 39.97 4.67 10.05
CA GLU A 639 41.14 5.01 9.22
C GLU A 639 42.39 5.23 10.08
N GLU A 640 42.29 5.97 11.19
CA GLU A 640 43.42 6.20 12.12
C GLU A 640 43.85 4.93 12.86
N SER A 641 42.89 4.05 13.20
CA SER A 641 43.12 2.82 13.97
C SER A 641 43.44 1.60 13.11
N SER A 642 43.42 1.74 11.78
CA SER A 642 43.74 0.69 10.79
C SER A 642 45.11 0.01 10.98
N SER A 643 45.95 0.52 11.88
CA SER A 643 47.23 -0.08 12.23
C SER A 643 47.25 -0.97 13.50
N LYS A 644 46.30 -0.94 14.45
CA LYS A 644 46.53 -1.64 15.76
C LYS A 644 45.38 -2.26 16.57
N ILE A 645 44.11 -2.19 16.19
CA ILE A 645 43.04 -2.77 17.03
C ILE A 645 42.43 -4.01 16.36
N LYS A 646 42.88 -5.21 16.77
CA LYS A 646 42.10 -6.44 16.57
C LYS A 646 40.85 -6.31 17.44
N GLU A 647 39.76 -5.78 16.88
CA GLU A 647 38.46 -5.88 17.53
C GLU A 647 38.17 -7.37 17.78
N ALA A 648 37.82 -7.71 19.03
CA ALA A 648 37.42 -9.07 19.35
C ALA A 648 36.21 -9.43 18.48
N SER A 649 36.30 -10.54 17.74
CA SER A 649 35.23 -11.00 16.86
C SER A 649 33.92 -11.08 17.65
N SER A 650 32.93 -10.30 17.23
CA SER A 650 31.61 -10.25 17.85
C SER A 650 30.60 -10.96 16.97
N SER A 651 29.78 -11.83 17.56
CA SER A 651 28.66 -12.46 16.88
C SER A 651 27.34 -12.01 17.50
N ILE A 652 26.37 -11.66 16.66
CA ILE A 652 25.07 -11.11 17.07
C ILE A 652 23.97 -11.91 16.40
N TYR A 653 23.01 -12.36 17.19
CA TYR A 653 21.79 -13.01 16.73
C TYR A 653 20.70 -11.96 16.49
N LEU A 654 20.06 -11.98 15.32
CA LEU A 654 18.93 -11.13 14.97
C LEU A 654 17.67 -11.98 14.77
N PRO A 655 16.68 -11.87 15.68
CA PRO A 655 15.42 -12.61 15.55
C PRO A 655 14.60 -12.01 14.42
N ARG A 656 13.73 -12.81 13.81
CA ARG A 656 12.97 -12.42 12.60
C ARG A 656 12.25 -11.07 12.71
N ASN A 657 11.70 -10.79 13.90
CA ASN A 657 10.90 -9.60 14.16
C ASN A 657 11.71 -8.41 14.69
N ASP A 658 13.05 -8.45 14.64
CA ASP A 658 13.87 -7.29 14.97
C ASP A 658 13.76 -6.23 13.85
N PRO A 659 13.51 -4.95 14.18
CA PRO A 659 13.44 -3.86 13.20
C PRO A 659 14.63 -3.77 12.25
N ILE A 660 15.84 -4.14 12.68
CA ILE A 660 17.05 -4.11 11.84
C ILE A 660 16.84 -4.97 10.58
N ILE A 661 16.24 -6.16 10.72
CA ILE A 661 15.99 -7.06 9.58
C ILE A 661 15.00 -6.42 8.59
N THR A 662 14.01 -5.68 9.09
CA THR A 662 13.01 -5.04 8.22
C THR A 662 13.59 -3.83 7.51
N LEU A 663 14.32 -2.97 8.23
CA LEU A 663 14.92 -1.75 7.67
C LEU A 663 16.04 -2.07 6.67
N TYR A 664 16.93 -3.01 6.98
CA TYR A 664 18.12 -3.29 6.15
C TYR A 664 18.01 -4.60 5.39
N ARG A 665 16.77 -5.04 5.10
CA ARG A 665 16.46 -6.34 4.48
C ARG A 665 17.28 -6.60 3.22
N THR A 666 17.28 -5.65 2.29
CA THR A 666 17.95 -5.78 0.99
C THR A 666 19.43 -6.05 1.17
N TYR A 667 20.10 -5.26 2.02
CA TYR A 667 21.52 -5.44 2.33
C TYR A 667 21.79 -6.77 3.04
N LEU A 668 21.06 -7.06 4.12
CA LEU A 668 21.29 -8.22 4.97
C LEU A 668 21.03 -9.56 4.25
N LEU A 669 20.06 -9.60 3.34
CA LEU A 669 19.59 -10.84 2.74
C LEU A 669 20.06 -11.07 1.30
N LYS A 670 20.78 -10.11 0.67
CA LYS A 670 21.16 -10.19 -0.76
C LYS A 670 21.90 -11.48 -1.13
N ARG A 671 22.65 -12.06 -0.18
CA ARG A 671 23.54 -13.22 -0.39
C ARG A 671 22.95 -14.58 0.01
N PHE A 672 21.78 -14.63 0.66
CA PHE A 672 21.19 -15.88 1.13
C PHE A 672 20.13 -16.41 0.16
N LYS A 673 20.18 -17.72 -0.13
CA LYS A 673 19.14 -18.41 -0.90
C LYS A 673 17.83 -18.45 -0.11
N LEU A 674 17.90 -18.49 1.23
CA LEU A 674 16.75 -18.51 2.13
C LEU A 674 16.03 -17.15 2.27
N ARG A 675 16.42 -16.10 1.53
CA ARG A 675 15.85 -14.75 1.65
C ARG A 675 14.33 -14.66 1.57
N SER A 676 13.68 -15.55 0.80
CA SER A 676 12.21 -15.60 0.70
C SER A 676 11.51 -15.97 2.01
N LEU A 677 12.19 -16.68 2.92
CA LEU A 677 11.61 -17.09 4.21
C LEU A 677 11.40 -15.92 5.16
N PHE A 678 12.16 -14.84 5.01
CA PHE A 678 11.99 -13.61 5.78
C PHE A 678 10.72 -12.83 5.36
N LEU A 679 10.15 -13.14 4.19
CA LEU A 679 8.92 -12.52 3.67
C LEU A 679 7.64 -13.29 4.04
N ARG A 680 7.75 -14.58 4.42
CA ARG A 680 6.57 -15.43 4.68
C ARG A 680 5.88 -15.05 5.98
N SER A 681 4.60 -14.70 5.98
CA SER A 681 3.84 -14.40 7.21
C SER A 681 3.60 -15.62 8.13
N LEU A 682 3.96 -16.83 7.70
CA LEU A 682 3.70 -18.06 8.45
C LEU A 682 4.56 -18.12 9.73
N PRO A 683 3.96 -18.34 10.90
CA PRO A 683 4.69 -18.52 12.16
C PRO A 683 5.38 -19.89 12.26
N THR A 684 5.04 -20.82 11.37
CA THR A 684 5.56 -22.19 11.38
C THR A 684 6.74 -22.42 10.45
N ASP A 685 7.07 -21.46 9.60
CA ASP A 685 8.12 -21.61 8.59
C ASP A 685 8.77 -20.25 8.30
N PHE A 686 9.93 -20.01 8.90
CA PHE A 686 10.54 -18.68 8.93
C PHE A 686 12.06 -18.74 9.01
N ALA A 687 12.72 -17.58 8.86
CA ALA A 687 14.16 -17.48 9.02
C ALA A 687 14.61 -16.37 9.96
N GLU A 688 15.76 -16.59 10.61
CA GLU A 688 16.47 -15.63 11.49
C GLU A 688 17.92 -15.49 11.02
N LEU A 689 18.64 -14.49 11.51
CA LEU A 689 19.95 -14.12 10.97
C LEU A 689 21.03 -14.04 12.06
N ILE A 690 22.26 -14.41 11.74
CA ILE A 690 23.44 -14.17 12.57
C ILE A 690 24.41 -13.29 11.82
N LEU A 691 24.93 -12.28 12.53
CA LEU A 691 25.99 -11.40 12.06
C LEU A 691 27.31 -11.74 12.75
N ILE A 692 28.42 -11.64 12.02
CA ILE A 692 29.79 -11.63 12.58
C ILE A 692 30.42 -10.29 12.22
N ASN A 693 30.85 -9.53 13.22
CA ASN A 693 31.42 -8.19 13.07
C ASN A 693 30.53 -7.24 12.24
N GLY A 694 29.21 -7.35 12.45
CA GLY A 694 28.22 -6.55 11.72
C GLY A 694 27.90 -7.01 10.30
N LEU A 695 28.58 -8.04 9.79
CA LEU A 695 28.33 -8.60 8.46
C LEU A 695 27.44 -9.84 8.54
N PRO A 696 26.49 -10.05 7.59
CA PRO A 696 25.66 -11.25 7.57
C PRO A 696 26.51 -12.50 7.36
N ALA A 697 26.43 -13.46 8.30
CA ALA A 697 27.27 -14.65 8.28
C ALA A 697 26.46 -15.94 8.10
N ALA A 698 25.28 -16.03 8.73
CA ALA A 698 24.41 -17.19 8.58
C ALA A 698 22.91 -16.85 8.66
N ALA A 699 22.10 -17.61 7.92
CA ALA A 699 20.64 -17.60 8.01
C ALA A 699 20.12 -18.93 8.54
N LEU A 700 19.23 -18.89 9.54
CA LEU A 700 18.67 -20.06 10.19
C LEU A 700 17.24 -20.27 9.71
N HIS A 701 16.98 -21.40 9.05
CA HIS A 701 15.64 -21.81 8.64
C HIS A 701 14.95 -22.58 9.76
N PHE A 702 13.94 -21.98 10.36
CA PHE A 702 13.08 -22.62 11.36
C PHE A 702 11.84 -23.23 10.72
N LYS A 703 11.55 -24.48 11.10
CA LYS A 703 10.25 -25.12 10.90
C LYS A 703 9.68 -25.51 12.26
N LYS A 704 8.46 -25.09 12.53
CA LYS A 704 7.72 -25.45 13.73
C LYS A 704 6.77 -26.61 13.41
N GLN A 705 6.99 -27.75 14.03
CA GLN A 705 6.04 -28.86 14.06
C GLN A 705 5.62 -29.04 15.52
N GLU A 706 4.31 -28.89 15.78
CA GLU A 706 3.73 -29.05 17.12
C GLU A 706 4.40 -28.14 18.18
N ASN A 707 4.85 -28.72 19.29
CA ASN A 707 5.51 -28.05 20.42
C ASN A 707 7.03 -27.93 20.27
N ILE A 708 7.61 -28.34 19.13
CA ILE A 708 9.05 -28.36 18.90
C ILE A 708 9.41 -27.39 17.77
N GLU A 709 10.32 -26.46 18.08
CA GLU A 709 10.97 -25.61 17.08
C GLU A 709 12.30 -26.26 16.71
N PHE A 710 12.49 -26.59 15.42
CA PHE A 710 13.76 -27.10 14.92
C PHE A 710 14.30 -26.24 13.79
N VAL A 711 15.63 -26.14 13.76
CA VAL A 711 16.39 -25.51 12.69
C VAL A 711 16.55 -26.54 11.58
N ASN A 712 15.71 -26.38 10.56
CA ASN A 712 15.69 -27.23 9.38
C ASN A 712 16.94 -27.07 8.52
N ASN A 713 17.57 -25.88 8.50
CA ASN A 713 18.85 -25.66 7.84
C ASN A 713 19.55 -24.41 8.42
N ILE A 714 20.89 -24.45 8.53
CA ILE A 714 21.70 -23.25 8.73
C ILE A 714 22.45 -22.98 7.42
N GLU A 715 22.14 -21.90 6.73
CA GLU A 715 22.87 -21.45 5.55
C GLU A 715 24.00 -20.51 6.01
N ILE A 716 25.25 -20.98 5.98
CA ILE A 716 26.47 -20.25 6.34
C ILE A 716 27.15 -19.80 5.05
N LEU A 717 27.47 -18.51 4.93
CA LEU A 717 28.17 -17.99 3.74
C LEU A 717 29.60 -18.58 3.65
N PRO A 718 30.14 -18.78 2.44
CA PRO A 718 31.40 -19.52 2.24
C PRO A 718 32.60 -18.97 3.00
N GLU A 719 32.71 -17.65 3.15
CA GLU A 719 33.81 -16.99 3.86
C GLU A 719 33.78 -17.18 5.39
N TYR A 720 32.67 -17.71 5.94
CA TYR A 720 32.53 -18.05 7.37
C TYR A 720 32.51 -19.57 7.60
N ALA A 721 32.97 -20.35 6.63
CA ALA A 721 33.00 -21.82 6.70
C ALA A 721 34.17 -22.39 7.50
N ASP A 722 35.09 -21.55 7.99
CA ASP A 722 36.18 -21.99 8.86
C ASP A 722 35.68 -22.34 10.27
N SER A 723 36.42 -23.21 10.98
CA SER A 723 36.02 -23.70 12.30
C SER A 723 35.80 -22.58 13.32
N HIS A 724 36.61 -21.51 13.28
CA HIS A 724 36.50 -20.42 14.24
C HIS A 724 35.21 -19.61 14.02
N SER A 725 34.90 -19.25 12.78
CA SER A 725 33.65 -18.57 12.43
C SER A 725 32.42 -19.42 12.80
N ILE A 726 32.46 -20.73 12.51
CA ILE A 726 31.38 -21.64 12.89
C ILE A 726 31.18 -21.69 14.41
N MET A 727 32.26 -21.71 15.20
CA MET A 727 32.16 -21.62 16.66
C MET A 727 31.49 -20.33 17.11
N LEU A 728 31.79 -19.19 16.49
CA LEU A 728 31.13 -17.91 16.80
C LEU A 728 29.64 -17.94 16.48
N LEU A 729 29.24 -18.60 15.39
CA LEU A 729 27.84 -18.78 15.01
C LEU A 729 27.09 -19.62 16.06
N PHE A 730 27.62 -20.77 16.45
CA PHE A 730 26.98 -21.61 17.48
C PHE A 730 26.93 -20.92 18.84
N SER A 731 27.97 -20.17 19.20
CA SER A 731 27.97 -19.34 20.41
C SER A 731 26.86 -18.29 20.38
N ALA A 732 26.62 -17.62 19.25
CA ALA A 732 25.53 -16.65 19.09
C ALA A 732 24.15 -17.31 19.30
N ILE A 733 23.94 -18.50 18.72
CA ILE A 733 22.70 -19.28 18.92
C ILE A 733 22.52 -19.62 20.39
N GLN A 734 23.56 -20.16 21.04
CA GLN A 734 23.48 -20.56 22.45
C GLN A 734 23.22 -19.36 23.36
N ASN A 735 23.89 -18.23 23.12
CA ASN A 735 23.68 -16.99 23.87
C ASN A 735 22.24 -16.48 23.70
N TYR A 736 21.70 -16.50 22.49
CA TYR A 736 20.29 -16.15 22.25
C TYR A 736 19.33 -17.09 23.01
N LEU A 737 19.56 -18.40 22.97
CA LEU A 737 18.75 -19.39 23.70
C LEU A 737 18.82 -19.19 25.23
N ASN A 738 20.00 -18.88 25.76
CA ASN A 738 20.20 -18.59 27.17
C ASN A 738 19.43 -17.33 27.59
N LYS A 739 19.45 -16.28 26.75
CA LYS A 739 18.71 -15.04 26.99
C LYS A 739 17.19 -15.23 26.90
N THR A 740 16.73 -16.04 25.97
CA THR A 740 15.30 -16.15 25.65
C THR A 740 14.56 -17.29 26.34
N LYS A 741 15.26 -18.24 26.98
CA LYS A 741 14.68 -19.38 27.70
C LYS A 741 13.52 -18.96 28.62
N GLU A 742 12.36 -19.54 28.36
CA GLU A 742 11.25 -19.60 29.32
C GLU A 742 11.36 -20.93 30.10
N GLU A 743 10.91 -20.95 31.36
CA GLU A 743 10.95 -22.15 32.22
C GLU A 743 10.29 -23.34 31.50
N GLY A 744 11.07 -24.41 31.23
CA GLY A 744 10.62 -25.59 30.48
C GLY A 744 11.45 -25.99 29.24
N LYS A 745 12.48 -25.21 28.88
CA LYS A 745 13.56 -25.49 27.89
C LYS A 745 13.10 -26.07 26.52
N ARG A 746 12.97 -25.21 25.51
CA ARG A 746 13.05 -25.60 24.09
C ARG A 746 14.45 -26.16 23.80
N GLN A 747 14.57 -27.45 23.52
CA GLN A 747 15.78 -28.01 22.91
C GLN A 747 15.75 -27.68 21.42
N LEU A 748 16.75 -26.93 20.95
CA LEU A 748 16.87 -26.60 19.54
C LEU A 748 17.50 -27.81 18.82
N ARG A 749 16.79 -28.33 17.81
CA ARG A 749 17.27 -29.44 16.98
C ARG A 749 17.77 -28.90 15.65
N ILE A 750 18.96 -29.30 15.23
CA ILE A 750 19.52 -28.91 13.92
C ILE A 750 19.49 -30.13 13.01
N LYS A 751 18.97 -29.98 11.79
CA LYS A 751 18.91 -31.09 10.81
C LYS A 751 20.11 -31.09 9.85
N GLN A 752 20.46 -29.93 9.31
CA GLN A 752 21.49 -29.78 8.29
C GLN A 752 22.14 -28.39 8.33
N ILE A 753 23.37 -28.31 7.80
CA ILE A 753 24.13 -27.07 7.62
C ILE A 753 24.55 -27.00 6.16
N ASN A 754 24.25 -25.91 5.47
CA ASN A 754 24.47 -25.76 4.02
C ASN A 754 23.90 -26.92 3.19
N GLY A 755 22.75 -27.48 3.62
CA GLY A 755 22.13 -28.64 2.99
C GLY A 755 22.84 -29.98 3.25
N ILE A 756 23.90 -30.00 4.07
CA ILE A 756 24.60 -31.22 4.49
C ILE A 756 23.91 -31.76 5.75
N PRO A 757 23.28 -32.96 5.70
CA PRO A 757 22.67 -33.58 6.88
C PRO A 757 23.72 -33.83 7.95
N LEU A 758 23.44 -33.48 9.20
CA LEU A 758 24.41 -33.64 10.29
C LEU A 758 24.80 -35.11 10.54
N TYR A 759 23.94 -36.06 10.19
CA TYR A 759 24.21 -37.51 10.29
C TYR A 759 25.06 -38.08 9.17
N SER A 760 25.24 -37.33 8.08
CA SER A 760 26.11 -37.76 7.00
C SER A 760 27.57 -37.79 7.44
N GLU A 761 28.42 -38.54 6.73
CA GLU A 761 29.87 -38.56 6.98
C GLU A 761 30.47 -37.14 6.90
N ALA A 762 30.04 -36.34 5.92
CA ALA A 762 30.42 -34.94 5.79
C ALA A 762 29.93 -34.07 6.97
N GLY A 763 28.75 -34.38 7.51
CA GLY A 763 28.15 -33.70 8.66
C GLY A 763 28.87 -33.97 10.00
N ARG A 764 29.59 -35.08 10.13
CA ARG A 764 30.28 -35.46 11.39
C ARG A 764 31.30 -34.42 11.86
N LYS A 765 31.94 -33.68 10.94
CA LYS A 765 32.87 -32.60 11.32
C LYS A 765 32.17 -31.49 12.12
N PHE A 766 30.95 -31.11 11.72
CA PHE A 766 30.14 -30.15 12.47
C PHE A 766 29.68 -30.71 13.81
N LEU A 767 29.34 -32.01 13.86
CA LEU A 767 28.96 -32.68 15.11
C LEU A 767 30.10 -32.69 16.13
N THR A 768 31.32 -33.02 15.70
CA THR A 768 32.49 -33.00 16.58
C THR A 768 32.71 -31.60 17.13
N LEU A 769 32.67 -30.58 16.25
CA LEU A 769 32.81 -29.18 16.67
C LEU A 769 31.75 -28.73 17.69
N MET A 770 30.47 -29.10 17.48
CA MET A 770 29.40 -28.78 18.43
C MET A 770 29.56 -29.50 19.78
N LYS A 771 30.06 -30.75 19.77
CA LYS A 771 30.36 -31.51 20.99
C LYS A 771 31.51 -30.89 21.78
N ASP A 772 32.58 -30.50 21.09
CA ASP A 772 33.75 -29.86 21.69
C ASP A 772 33.38 -28.53 22.36
N MET A 773 32.39 -27.82 21.81
CA MET A 773 31.82 -26.59 22.37
C MET A 773 30.81 -26.81 23.51
N GLN A 774 30.48 -28.05 23.86
CA GLN A 774 29.46 -28.42 24.85
C GLN A 774 28.09 -27.74 24.61
N VAL A 775 27.70 -27.60 23.33
CA VAL A 775 26.42 -26.96 23.01
C VAL A 775 25.28 -27.97 23.17
N ASP A 776 24.26 -27.61 23.95
CA ASP A 776 23.07 -28.41 24.28
C ASP A 776 22.09 -28.53 23.08
N PHE A 777 22.55 -29.08 21.94
CA PHE A 777 21.71 -29.37 20.78
C PHE A 777 21.35 -30.85 20.69
N LEU A 778 20.08 -31.16 20.40
CA LEU A 778 19.66 -32.50 20.03
C LEU A 778 19.76 -32.67 18.51
N ILE A 779 20.43 -33.73 18.08
CA ILE A 779 20.54 -34.08 16.67
C ILE A 779 19.28 -34.91 16.30
N GLN A 780 18.67 -34.67 15.12
CA GLN A 780 17.51 -35.42 14.64
C GLN A 780 17.80 -36.17 13.32
N PRO A 781 17.67 -37.51 13.28
CA PRO A 781 18.01 -38.33 12.11
C PRO A 781 17.40 -37.86 10.78
#